data_AF-A0A7V9ZS91-F1
#
_entry.id   AF-A0A7V9ZS91-F1
#
_cell.length_a   1.000
_cell.length_b   1.000
_cell.length_c   1.000
_cell.angle_alpha   90.00
_cell.angle_beta   90.00
_cell.angle_gamma   90.00
#
_symmetry.space_group_name_H-M   'P 1'
#
loop_
_entity.id
_entity.type
_entity.pdbx_description
1 polymer ?
#
loop_
_entity_poly.entity_id
_entity_poly.type
_entity_poly.pdbx_seq_one_letter_code
_entity_poly.pdbx_strand_id
1 'polypeptide(L)'
;MKLLFTIAVSLLMTVTLFSQETTNLIYSPAASFVVTGNGDSNDLTTFDNLCLDAAGGCTLRAAIQQANALAGNDTITFALNTPTTINLRLGELSVLQSVTITGPGAKNLTIQRDPSIALGRIFNIQGPFGDGTTVNISGVTIANGKMGTDFGGGIRNAPGNTLNLSGVIDRDNSAEVGAGFLNYGTLNIVNSTINNNIANSEGGGIHNQSIGTVNIANTTISDNRATNFGGGIATFNQMTLNNVTISNNTAGVRGGGIYNENVNVSLRNTIAANNSASSGPNVYGTTYSSRGYNLIGNSAGSLGFTNGVNGDKVGSSTAPVNPLLGQLLSNGGQTDTRELLSGSPAIDAGDDCVTSGCVSGSPSTLLTTDQRGSGFSRRTDGNGNGTATVDMGAFEFPAAPVSCSYTLGSNSQSFSNSGGNGSFTINTNSTCSWSAQSNNSWVAVTSGNGTGSGTVQFTVQSNPGAARTGGITIAGQTFTVNQDAAAATLTYEGDITSRPNGDGSILSNDVVQMRKFLNGTDTINLTTDEFRRADSAPFASRGDGKILSDDVVQARRYQNGTNPKQTVGGPMTQSFARTDDEFDNQGAKLSKTTSENAVLGNPREVRVESASGSAGQMVTVNIRVNAVGNESEYGFIITYDTSVLSNPVIGAGNAGASVRSCNSTTTPGQINCSVGGFPNDPNQNGIGEIAAGNNQILITVTFTVAPNAPVGVTSLTLSNVNASSDAPELFRP
;
A
#
# COMPACT_ATOMS: atom_id res chain seq x y z
N MET A 1 -86.83 38.99 -24.21
CA MET A 1 -85.47 39.53 -23.94
C MET A 1 -85.07 39.49 -22.47
N LYS A 2 -85.88 39.92 -21.50
CA LYS A 2 -85.54 39.81 -20.05
C LYS A 2 -85.41 38.37 -19.53
N LEU A 3 -86.15 37.40 -20.07
CA LEU A 3 -86.10 35.99 -19.61
C LEU A 3 -84.83 35.23 -20.09
N LEU A 4 -84.25 35.61 -21.24
CA LEU A 4 -82.99 35.03 -21.74
C LEU A 4 -81.76 35.58 -21.01
N PHE A 5 -81.85 36.80 -20.46
CA PHE A 5 -80.74 37.40 -19.69
C PHE A 5 -80.62 36.81 -18.27
N THR A 6 -81.74 36.43 -17.65
CA THR A 6 -81.74 35.81 -16.31
C THR A 6 -81.23 34.37 -16.32
N ILE A 7 -81.46 33.61 -17.41
CA ILE A 7 -80.93 32.24 -17.56
C ILE A 7 -79.42 32.28 -17.86
N ALA A 8 -78.94 33.25 -18.64
CA ALA A 8 -77.51 33.40 -18.94
C ALA A 8 -76.69 33.82 -17.71
N VAL A 9 -77.22 34.69 -16.85
CA VAL A 9 -76.53 35.12 -15.61
C VAL A 9 -76.55 34.04 -14.53
N SER A 10 -77.62 33.23 -14.44
CA SER A 10 -77.67 32.09 -13.51
C SER A 10 -76.77 30.94 -13.93
N LEU A 11 -76.59 30.71 -15.24
CA LEU A 11 -75.68 29.69 -15.77
C LEU A 11 -74.20 30.12 -15.64
N LEU A 12 -73.89 31.43 -15.81
CA LEU A 12 -72.53 31.95 -15.58
C LEU A 12 -72.14 31.94 -14.09
N MET A 13 -73.06 32.21 -13.16
CA MET A 13 -72.76 32.15 -11.71
C MET A 13 -72.60 30.71 -11.19
N THR A 14 -73.34 29.73 -11.72
CA THR A 14 -73.10 28.31 -11.37
C THR A 14 -71.82 27.76 -11.97
N VAL A 15 -71.36 28.26 -13.12
CA VAL A 15 -70.08 27.86 -13.73
C VAL A 15 -68.87 28.52 -13.05
N THR A 16 -69.02 29.73 -12.49
CA THR A 16 -67.95 30.41 -11.74
C THR A 16 -67.85 29.99 -10.27
N LEU A 17 -68.93 29.48 -9.65
CA LEU A 17 -68.87 28.84 -8.33
C LEU A 17 -68.36 27.39 -8.38
N PHE A 18 -68.47 26.68 -9.51
CA PHE A 18 -67.79 25.39 -9.71
C PHE A 18 -66.32 25.52 -10.14
N SER A 19 -65.89 26.69 -10.63
CA SER A 19 -64.50 26.93 -11.02
C SER A 19 -63.64 27.63 -9.95
N GLN A 20 -64.22 28.01 -8.80
CA GLN A 20 -63.47 28.61 -7.69
C GLN A 20 -63.26 27.70 -6.46
N GLU A 21 -63.82 26.49 -6.44
CA GLU A 21 -63.39 25.45 -5.49
C GLU A 21 -62.36 24.44 -6.04
N THR A 22 -62.00 24.53 -7.33
CA THR A 22 -61.03 23.58 -7.94
C THR A 22 -59.63 24.14 -8.16
N THR A 23 -59.32 25.34 -7.65
CA THR A 23 -57.97 25.93 -7.71
C THR A 23 -57.24 25.99 -6.37
N ASN A 24 -57.79 25.40 -5.31
CA ASN A 24 -56.96 24.79 -4.28
C ASN A 24 -56.68 23.36 -4.72
N LEU A 25 -55.67 23.19 -5.59
CA LEU A 25 -54.89 21.96 -5.59
C LEU A 25 -54.32 21.86 -4.17
N ILE A 26 -55.09 21.25 -3.27
CA ILE A 26 -54.54 20.63 -2.08
C ILE A 26 -53.63 19.56 -2.66
N TYR A 27 -52.37 19.93 -2.88
CA TYR A 27 -51.30 18.99 -3.13
C TYR A 27 -51.34 18.09 -1.90
N SER A 28 -51.93 16.90 -2.03
CA SER A 28 -51.82 15.90 -0.98
C SER A 28 -50.31 15.73 -0.78
N PRO A 29 -49.78 15.94 0.42
CA PRO A 29 -48.36 15.71 0.65
C PRO A 29 -48.07 14.26 0.28
N ALA A 30 -46.91 14.02 -0.33
CA ALA A 30 -46.42 12.69 -0.63
C ALA A 30 -46.57 11.80 0.62
N ALA A 31 -47.26 10.68 0.48
CA ALA A 31 -47.49 9.74 1.55
C ALA A 31 -46.26 8.87 1.78
N SER A 32 -46.15 8.32 2.99
CA SER A 32 -45.09 7.39 3.36
C SER A 32 -45.70 6.14 3.95
N PHE A 33 -45.41 4.99 3.34
CA PHE A 33 -45.87 3.68 3.77
C PHE A 33 -44.68 2.85 4.27
N VAL A 34 -44.88 2.15 5.38
CA VAL A 34 -43.87 1.26 5.96
C VAL A 34 -44.39 -0.16 5.91
N VAL A 35 -43.78 -0.99 5.08
CA VAL A 35 -44.08 -2.42 4.96
C VAL A 35 -43.62 -3.13 6.23
N THR A 36 -44.56 -3.72 6.95
CA THR A 36 -44.35 -4.43 8.24
C THR A 36 -44.54 -5.94 8.13
N GLY A 37 -45.12 -6.42 7.02
CA GLY A 37 -45.29 -7.85 6.74
C GLY A 37 -44.65 -8.27 5.42
N ASN A 38 -44.10 -9.49 5.38
CA ASN A 38 -43.55 -10.10 4.16
C ASN A 38 -44.58 -10.97 3.39
N GLY A 39 -45.86 -10.87 3.76
CA GLY A 39 -46.97 -11.49 3.04
C GLY A 39 -47.26 -10.82 1.70
N ASP A 40 -48.24 -11.37 0.98
CA ASP A 40 -48.73 -10.85 -0.29
C ASP A 40 -50.26 -10.78 -0.28
N SER A 41 -50.78 -9.82 0.47
CA SER A 41 -52.21 -9.53 0.63
C SER A 41 -52.53 -8.18 0.01
N ASN A 42 -53.76 -8.01 -0.48
CA ASN A 42 -54.24 -6.70 -0.88
C ASN A 42 -54.46 -5.81 0.35
N ASP A 43 -54.41 -4.52 0.10
CA ASP A 43 -54.94 -3.51 1.01
C ASP A 43 -56.44 -3.76 1.25
N LEU A 44 -56.88 -3.53 2.49
CA LEU A 44 -58.25 -3.74 2.92
C LEU A 44 -59.20 -2.67 2.38
N THR A 45 -58.74 -1.43 2.28
CA THR A 45 -59.55 -0.25 1.96
C THR A 45 -58.73 0.77 1.16
N THR A 46 -58.78 0.67 -0.17
CA THR A 46 -58.08 1.63 -1.04
C THR A 46 -58.56 3.08 -0.82
N PHE A 47 -57.65 4.06 -1.01
CA PHE A 47 -57.90 5.51 -0.89
C PHE A 47 -58.11 6.05 0.54
N ASP A 48 -57.77 5.28 1.58
CA ASP A 48 -57.86 5.72 2.98
C ASP A 48 -56.52 6.23 3.55
N ASN A 49 -55.45 6.21 2.74
CA ASN A 49 -54.07 6.58 3.12
C ASN A 49 -53.48 5.72 4.24
N LEU A 50 -54.05 4.54 4.50
CA LEU A 50 -53.58 3.60 5.51
C LEU A 50 -53.20 2.30 4.81
N CYS A 51 -51.92 1.96 4.83
CA CYS A 51 -51.50 0.64 4.38
C CYS A 51 -51.89 -0.41 5.42
N LEU A 52 -53.01 -1.10 5.19
CA LEU A 52 -53.52 -2.12 6.10
C LEU A 52 -54.15 -3.26 5.31
N ASP A 53 -53.64 -4.47 5.51
CA ASP A 53 -54.25 -5.68 4.99
C ASP A 53 -55.28 -6.26 5.98
N ALA A 54 -55.97 -7.33 5.56
CA ALA A 54 -56.96 -8.01 6.40
C ALA A 54 -56.39 -8.60 7.71
N ALA A 55 -55.06 -8.76 7.82
CA ALA A 55 -54.38 -9.25 9.01
C ALA A 55 -53.91 -8.10 9.93
N GLY A 56 -54.15 -6.85 9.55
CA GLY A 56 -53.74 -5.67 10.30
C GLY A 56 -52.27 -5.28 10.11
N GLY A 57 -51.59 -5.83 9.10
CA GLY A 57 -50.22 -5.45 8.73
C GLY A 57 -50.17 -4.66 7.41
N CYS A 58 -49.00 -4.13 7.06
CA CYS A 58 -48.78 -3.50 5.75
C CYS A 58 -47.87 -4.39 4.91
N THR A 59 -48.39 -4.93 3.81
CA THR A 59 -47.57 -5.64 2.81
C THR A 59 -47.10 -4.70 1.71
N LEU A 60 -46.11 -5.12 0.92
CA LEU A 60 -45.66 -4.34 -0.23
C LEU A 60 -46.79 -4.10 -1.25
N ARG A 61 -47.64 -5.11 -1.48
CA ARG A 61 -48.78 -4.98 -2.38
C ARG A 61 -49.78 -3.95 -1.87
N ALA A 62 -50.13 -4.01 -0.58
CA ALA A 62 -51.03 -3.04 0.02
C ALA A 62 -50.45 -1.61 -0.07
N ALA A 63 -49.16 -1.45 0.24
CA ALA A 63 -48.48 -0.15 0.15
C ALA A 63 -48.49 0.43 -1.28
N ILE A 64 -48.25 -0.41 -2.30
CA ILE A 64 -48.32 0.01 -3.71
C ILE A 64 -49.76 0.36 -4.11
N GLN A 65 -50.77 -0.37 -3.61
CA GLN A 65 -52.18 -0.05 -3.89
C GLN A 65 -52.57 1.31 -3.31
N GLN A 66 -52.08 1.66 -2.12
CA GLN A 66 -52.27 2.98 -1.54
C GLN A 66 -51.50 4.07 -2.29
N ALA A 67 -50.23 3.82 -2.66
CA ALA A 67 -49.47 4.76 -3.47
C ALA A 67 -50.10 5.03 -4.85
N ASN A 68 -50.68 4.00 -5.47
CA ASN A 68 -51.41 4.15 -6.74
C ASN A 68 -52.70 4.97 -6.61
N ALA A 69 -53.29 5.00 -5.41
CA ALA A 69 -54.52 5.71 -5.10
C ALA A 69 -54.29 7.21 -4.83
N LEU A 70 -53.02 7.62 -4.68
CA LEU A 70 -52.65 8.97 -4.27
C LEU A 70 -51.92 9.72 -5.37
N ALA A 71 -52.09 11.04 -5.34
CA ALA A 71 -51.31 11.95 -6.17
C ALA A 71 -50.05 12.38 -5.40
N GLY A 72 -48.91 12.36 -6.09
CA GLY A 72 -47.60 12.68 -5.49
C GLY A 72 -46.55 11.65 -5.82
N ASN A 73 -45.32 11.86 -5.35
CA ASN A 73 -44.27 10.85 -5.36
C ASN A 73 -44.19 10.22 -3.97
N ASP A 74 -44.98 9.19 -3.75
CA ASP A 74 -45.07 8.53 -2.45
C ASP A 74 -43.81 7.70 -2.16
N THR A 75 -43.56 7.43 -0.89
CA THR A 75 -42.40 6.64 -0.45
C THR A 75 -42.84 5.36 0.24
N ILE A 76 -42.22 4.24 -0.13
CA ILE A 76 -42.40 2.94 0.49
C ILE A 76 -41.06 2.50 1.09
N THR A 77 -41.07 2.21 2.38
CA THR A 77 -39.91 1.68 3.14
C THR A 77 -40.28 0.39 3.85
N PHE A 78 -39.32 -0.28 4.49
CA PHE A 78 -39.53 -1.59 5.10
C PHE A 78 -39.06 -1.61 6.56
N ALA A 79 -39.91 -2.14 7.43
CA ALA A 79 -39.60 -2.48 8.82
C ALA A 79 -39.80 -3.99 9.02
N LEU A 80 -38.97 -4.78 8.33
CA LEU A 80 -39.00 -6.24 8.34
C LEU A 80 -37.77 -6.80 9.06
N ASN A 81 -37.87 -8.01 9.60
CA ASN A 81 -36.71 -8.76 10.06
C ASN A 81 -35.91 -9.24 8.84
N THR A 82 -34.67 -8.79 8.66
CA THR A 82 -33.81 -9.12 7.51
C THR A 82 -32.70 -10.11 7.85
N PRO A 83 -32.27 -10.99 6.92
CA PRO A 83 -32.74 -11.10 5.54
C PRO A 83 -34.13 -11.75 5.45
N THR A 84 -34.93 -11.31 4.47
CA THR A 84 -36.29 -11.85 4.27
C THR A 84 -36.69 -11.86 2.80
N THR A 85 -37.76 -12.61 2.52
CA THR A 85 -38.33 -12.79 1.19
C THR A 85 -39.82 -12.47 1.21
N ILE A 86 -40.26 -11.62 0.28
CA ILE A 86 -41.67 -11.41 -0.06
C ILE A 86 -42.00 -12.34 -1.23
N ASN A 87 -42.93 -13.27 -0.99
CA ASN A 87 -43.39 -14.22 -2.01
C ASN A 87 -44.71 -13.76 -2.61
N LEU A 88 -44.68 -13.31 -3.86
CA LEU A 88 -45.84 -12.84 -4.60
C LEU A 88 -46.69 -14.03 -5.08
N ARG A 89 -47.91 -14.13 -4.55
CA ARG A 89 -48.90 -15.18 -4.83
C ARG A 89 -50.09 -14.66 -5.63
N LEU A 90 -50.37 -13.35 -5.56
CA LEU A 90 -51.52 -12.71 -6.21
C LEU A 90 -51.16 -12.09 -7.57
N GLY A 91 -50.01 -12.45 -8.14
CA GLY A 91 -49.53 -11.94 -9.42
C GLY A 91 -48.54 -10.77 -9.27
N GLU A 92 -48.37 -10.01 -10.35
CA GLU A 92 -47.42 -8.90 -10.41
C GLU A 92 -47.82 -7.71 -9.52
N LEU A 93 -46.83 -6.89 -9.16
CA LEU A 93 -47.03 -5.60 -8.51
C LEU A 93 -47.20 -4.52 -9.59
N SER A 94 -48.45 -4.09 -9.81
CA SER A 94 -48.77 -3.03 -10.77
C SER A 94 -48.51 -1.65 -10.15
N VAL A 95 -47.61 -0.89 -10.75
CA VAL A 95 -47.27 0.48 -10.34
C VAL A 95 -47.84 1.45 -11.37
N LEU A 96 -48.77 2.29 -10.92
CA LEU A 96 -49.60 3.17 -11.74
C LEU A 96 -49.28 4.65 -11.51
N GLN A 97 -48.60 4.99 -10.40
CA GLN A 97 -48.22 6.35 -10.03
C GLN A 97 -46.73 6.43 -9.70
N SER A 98 -46.22 7.65 -9.58
CA SER A 98 -44.81 7.87 -9.23
C SER A 98 -44.58 7.43 -7.78
N VAL A 99 -43.57 6.60 -7.55
CA VAL A 99 -43.30 6.05 -6.22
C VAL A 99 -41.82 5.78 -6.04
N THR A 100 -41.35 5.96 -4.81
CA THR A 100 -39.99 5.64 -4.38
C THR A 100 -40.01 4.47 -3.41
N ILE A 101 -39.46 3.34 -3.82
CA ILE A 101 -39.37 2.11 -3.02
C ILE A 101 -37.92 1.93 -2.55
N THR A 102 -37.69 2.08 -1.25
CA THR A 102 -36.35 1.99 -0.65
C THR A 102 -36.26 0.78 0.26
N GLY A 103 -35.61 -0.26 -0.25
CA GLY A 103 -35.34 -1.49 0.48
C GLY A 103 -34.21 -1.39 1.51
N PRO A 104 -34.09 -2.36 2.43
CA PRO A 104 -33.05 -2.39 3.46
C PRO A 104 -31.66 -2.84 2.94
N GLY A 105 -31.50 -2.99 1.62
CA GLY A 105 -30.29 -3.48 0.96
C GLY A 105 -30.58 -4.74 0.13
N ALA A 106 -29.99 -4.87 -1.06
CA ALA A 106 -30.35 -5.94 -2.00
C ALA A 106 -30.14 -7.36 -1.43
N LYS A 107 -29.13 -7.54 -0.57
CA LYS A 107 -28.86 -8.81 0.13
C LYS A 107 -29.81 -9.10 1.29
N ASN A 108 -30.61 -8.12 1.71
CA ASN A 108 -31.47 -8.17 2.89
C ASN A 108 -32.95 -8.38 2.54
N LEU A 109 -33.38 -8.02 1.33
CA LEU A 109 -34.78 -8.17 0.91
C LEU A 109 -34.85 -8.75 -0.50
N THR A 110 -35.44 -9.93 -0.63
CA THR A 110 -35.82 -10.52 -1.92
C THR A 110 -37.31 -10.36 -2.16
N ILE A 111 -37.70 -9.81 -3.31
CA ILE A 111 -39.06 -9.77 -3.80
C ILE A 111 -39.12 -10.75 -4.97
N GLN A 112 -39.91 -11.82 -4.82
CA GLN A 112 -39.95 -12.87 -5.81
C GLN A 112 -41.36 -13.37 -6.08
N ARG A 113 -41.54 -13.94 -7.27
CA ARG A 113 -42.69 -14.76 -7.59
C ARG A 113 -42.66 -16.00 -6.69
N ASP A 114 -43.77 -16.32 -6.04
CA ASP A 114 -43.83 -17.53 -5.22
C ASP A 114 -43.59 -18.78 -6.10
N PRO A 115 -42.71 -19.70 -5.68
CA PRO A 115 -42.44 -20.94 -6.40
C PRO A 115 -43.69 -21.79 -6.71
N SER A 116 -44.75 -21.69 -5.90
CA SER A 116 -46.01 -22.46 -6.06
C SER A 116 -46.90 -21.93 -7.18
N ILE A 117 -46.69 -20.69 -7.63
CA ILE A 117 -47.43 -20.13 -8.78
C ILE A 117 -46.70 -20.56 -10.05
N ALA A 118 -47.39 -20.70 -11.19
CA ALA A 118 -46.77 -21.16 -12.45
C ALA A 118 -46.09 -20.02 -13.24
N LEU A 119 -46.74 -18.86 -13.30
CA LEU A 119 -46.31 -17.67 -14.04
C LEU A 119 -46.59 -16.42 -13.22
N GLY A 120 -45.75 -15.40 -13.35
CA GLY A 120 -45.90 -14.11 -12.70
C GLY A 120 -44.66 -13.24 -12.90
N ARG A 121 -44.88 -12.02 -13.39
CA ARG A 121 -43.89 -10.93 -13.37
C ARG A 121 -43.77 -10.37 -11.95
N ILE A 122 -42.63 -9.75 -11.60
CA ILE A 122 -42.49 -9.09 -10.30
C ILE A 122 -43.12 -7.70 -10.32
N PHE A 123 -42.64 -6.80 -11.18
CA PHE A 123 -43.14 -5.43 -11.30
C PHE A 123 -43.63 -5.10 -12.70
N ASN A 124 -44.76 -4.41 -12.79
CA ASN A 124 -45.24 -3.84 -14.04
C ASN A 124 -45.47 -2.34 -13.88
N ILE A 125 -44.59 -1.55 -14.46
CA ILE A 125 -44.64 -0.08 -14.42
C ILE A 125 -45.47 0.38 -15.61
N GLN A 126 -46.76 0.66 -15.37
CA GLN A 126 -47.70 0.97 -16.43
C GLN A 126 -47.89 2.48 -16.59
N GLY A 127 -48.02 3.22 -15.49
CA GLY A 127 -48.32 4.66 -15.50
C GLY A 127 -49.61 5.02 -16.25
N PRO A 128 -50.13 6.26 -16.12
CA PRO A 128 -51.13 6.76 -17.06
C PRO A 128 -50.44 7.08 -18.40
N PHE A 129 -51.05 6.68 -19.52
CA PHE A 129 -50.57 7.05 -20.85
C PHE A 129 -50.53 8.57 -20.99
N GLY A 130 -49.34 9.16 -21.19
CA GLY A 130 -49.18 10.57 -21.59
C GLY A 130 -48.51 11.50 -20.57
N ASP A 131 -48.56 11.21 -19.26
CA ASP A 131 -48.06 12.12 -18.21
C ASP A 131 -46.76 11.67 -17.53
N GLY A 132 -46.21 10.52 -17.93
CA GLY A 132 -44.88 10.02 -17.54
C GLY A 132 -44.73 9.69 -16.04
N THR A 133 -44.79 8.41 -15.68
CA THR A 133 -44.56 7.98 -14.29
C THR A 133 -43.08 7.83 -13.99
N THR A 134 -42.61 8.36 -12.84
CA THR A 134 -41.24 8.13 -12.35
C THR A 134 -41.24 7.17 -11.17
N VAL A 135 -40.61 6.01 -11.33
CA VAL A 135 -40.48 4.99 -10.28
C VAL A 135 -39.02 4.85 -9.89
N ASN A 136 -38.74 4.98 -8.60
CA ASN A 136 -37.41 4.74 -8.04
C ASN A 136 -37.45 3.47 -7.21
N ILE A 137 -36.56 2.50 -7.48
CA ILE A 137 -36.43 1.28 -6.67
C ILE A 137 -34.97 1.12 -6.27
N SER A 138 -34.71 0.91 -4.98
CA SER A 138 -33.35 0.71 -4.49
C SER A 138 -33.25 -0.33 -3.40
N GLY A 139 -32.08 -0.95 -3.27
CA GLY A 139 -31.75 -1.81 -2.12
C GLY A 139 -32.64 -3.05 -2.00
N VAL A 140 -33.01 -3.68 -3.11
CA VAL A 140 -33.81 -4.92 -3.14
C VAL A 140 -33.24 -5.91 -4.16
N THR A 141 -33.48 -7.20 -3.91
CA THR A 141 -33.37 -8.25 -4.92
C THR A 141 -34.73 -8.48 -5.57
N ILE A 142 -34.76 -8.58 -6.90
CA ILE A 142 -35.91 -8.90 -7.73
C ILE A 142 -35.62 -10.24 -8.39
N ALA A 143 -36.43 -11.27 -8.09
CA ALA A 143 -36.05 -12.62 -8.47
C ALA A 143 -37.19 -13.55 -8.89
N ASN A 144 -36.82 -14.58 -9.64
CA ASN A 144 -37.68 -15.72 -9.99
C ASN A 144 -38.98 -15.35 -10.73
N GLY A 145 -39.06 -14.15 -11.30
CA GLY A 145 -40.14 -13.76 -12.19
C GLY A 145 -40.18 -14.69 -13.40
N LYS A 146 -41.37 -15.11 -13.80
CA LYS A 146 -41.53 -16.12 -14.86
C LYS A 146 -42.73 -15.82 -15.75
N MET A 147 -42.48 -15.49 -17.01
CA MET A 147 -43.50 -15.36 -18.03
C MET A 147 -43.41 -16.51 -19.03
N GLY A 148 -44.56 -16.94 -19.56
CA GLY A 148 -44.64 -17.98 -20.59
C GLY A 148 -44.22 -17.41 -21.94
N THR A 149 -45.21 -17.12 -22.78
CA THR A 149 -45.05 -16.44 -24.08
C THR A 149 -45.23 -14.92 -23.96
N ASP A 150 -45.05 -14.38 -22.76
CA ASP A 150 -45.12 -12.93 -22.51
C ASP A 150 -43.73 -12.45 -22.08
N PHE A 151 -43.55 -11.15 -22.01
CA PHE A 151 -42.26 -10.48 -21.94
C PHE A 151 -42.03 -9.85 -20.56
N GLY A 152 -40.79 -9.57 -20.18
CA GLY A 152 -40.48 -8.92 -18.89
C GLY A 152 -40.73 -9.83 -17.70
N GLY A 153 -39.80 -10.73 -17.37
CA GLY A 153 -39.93 -11.65 -16.24
C GLY A 153 -39.80 -10.94 -14.89
N GLY A 154 -38.72 -10.19 -14.70
CA GLY A 154 -38.50 -9.35 -13.52
C GLY A 154 -39.39 -8.10 -13.58
N ILE A 155 -39.07 -7.19 -14.48
CA ILE A 155 -39.77 -5.90 -14.63
C ILE A 155 -40.15 -5.61 -16.08
N ARG A 156 -41.36 -5.07 -16.27
CA ARG A 156 -41.79 -4.41 -17.50
C ARG A 156 -41.96 -2.91 -17.25
N ASN A 157 -41.24 -2.09 -18.01
CA ASN A 157 -41.39 -0.63 -18.03
C ASN A 157 -42.15 -0.18 -19.29
N ALA A 158 -43.38 0.28 -19.13
CA ALA A 158 -44.25 0.69 -20.24
C ALA A 158 -43.82 2.03 -20.88
N PRO A 159 -44.32 2.36 -22.09
CA PRO A 159 -43.96 3.59 -22.79
C PRO A 159 -44.21 4.85 -21.97
N GLY A 160 -43.29 5.82 -22.06
CA GLY A 160 -43.40 7.13 -21.38
C GLY A 160 -42.98 7.15 -19.90
N ASN A 161 -42.75 5.99 -19.28
CA ASN A 161 -42.34 5.90 -17.88
C ASN A 161 -40.82 5.94 -17.70
N THR A 162 -40.37 6.50 -16.59
CA THR A 162 -38.97 6.47 -16.15
C THR A 162 -38.83 5.53 -14.95
N LEU A 163 -37.97 4.52 -15.08
CA LEU A 163 -37.62 3.58 -14.02
C LEU A 163 -36.16 3.77 -13.63
N ASN A 164 -35.92 4.16 -12.38
CA ASN A 164 -34.60 4.34 -11.80
C ASN A 164 -34.31 3.22 -10.80
N LEU A 165 -33.23 2.49 -11.02
CA LEU A 165 -32.78 1.38 -10.20
C LEU A 165 -31.41 1.69 -9.61
N SER A 166 -31.26 1.55 -8.30
CA SER A 166 -29.98 1.78 -7.61
C SER A 166 -29.68 0.72 -6.56
N GLY A 167 -28.52 0.08 -6.63
CA GLY A 167 -28.16 -0.94 -5.64
C GLY A 167 -29.12 -2.12 -5.63
N VAL A 168 -29.60 -2.55 -6.80
CA VAL A 168 -30.53 -3.69 -6.93
C VAL A 168 -29.82 -4.94 -7.46
N ILE A 169 -30.36 -6.11 -7.14
CA ILE A 169 -29.99 -7.37 -7.79
C ILE A 169 -31.21 -7.88 -8.54
N ASP A 170 -31.12 -8.02 -9.86
CA ASP A 170 -32.14 -8.67 -10.68
C ASP A 170 -31.64 -10.03 -11.13
N ARG A 171 -32.31 -11.11 -10.70
CA ARG A 171 -31.79 -12.46 -10.94
C ARG A 171 -32.81 -13.57 -11.13
N ASP A 172 -32.38 -14.61 -11.85
CA ASP A 172 -33.13 -15.86 -12.00
C ASP A 172 -34.53 -15.66 -12.60
N ASN A 173 -34.74 -14.57 -13.34
CA ASN A 173 -36.00 -14.32 -14.02
C ASN A 173 -36.01 -15.03 -15.38
N SER A 174 -37.21 -15.36 -15.88
CA SER A 174 -37.41 -16.00 -17.17
C SER A 174 -38.61 -15.44 -17.92
N ALA A 175 -38.47 -15.29 -19.24
CA ALA A 175 -39.53 -14.81 -20.13
C ALA A 175 -39.26 -15.24 -21.58
N GLU A 176 -40.18 -14.94 -22.50
CA GLU A 176 -39.87 -15.06 -23.92
C GLU A 176 -38.86 -14.01 -24.38
N VAL A 177 -39.03 -12.76 -23.93
CA VAL A 177 -38.17 -11.61 -24.24
C VAL A 177 -37.97 -10.76 -22.99
N GLY A 178 -36.75 -10.27 -22.76
CA GLY A 178 -36.44 -9.37 -21.65
C GLY A 178 -36.66 -10.05 -20.31
N ALA A 179 -35.92 -11.12 -20.02
CA ALA A 179 -36.22 -11.94 -18.86
C ALA A 179 -36.00 -11.19 -17.53
N GLY A 180 -34.90 -10.45 -17.38
CA GLY A 180 -34.78 -9.48 -16.29
C GLY A 180 -35.66 -8.25 -16.52
N PHE A 181 -35.34 -7.49 -17.57
CA PHE A 181 -36.02 -6.24 -17.90
C PHE A 181 -36.55 -6.20 -19.33
N LEU A 182 -37.79 -5.75 -19.47
CA LEU A 182 -38.35 -5.28 -20.74
C LEU A 182 -38.63 -3.78 -20.64
N ASN A 183 -37.98 -2.99 -21.50
CA ASN A 183 -38.09 -1.53 -21.46
C ASN A 183 -38.71 -0.96 -22.75
N TYR A 184 -39.78 -0.20 -22.59
CA TYR A 184 -40.35 0.70 -23.61
C TYR A 184 -40.21 2.18 -23.26
N GLY A 185 -39.91 2.51 -21.99
CA GLY A 185 -39.73 3.87 -21.50
C GLY A 185 -38.24 4.21 -21.31
N THR A 186 -37.93 4.97 -20.26
CA THR A 186 -36.55 5.25 -19.83
C THR A 186 -36.19 4.32 -18.68
N LEU A 187 -35.06 3.61 -18.80
CA LEU A 187 -34.52 2.74 -17.75
C LEU A 187 -33.13 3.21 -17.36
N ASN A 188 -32.96 3.62 -16.10
CA ASN A 188 -31.69 4.05 -15.53
C ASN A 188 -31.26 3.03 -14.45
N ILE A 189 -30.05 2.49 -14.55
CA ILE A 189 -29.54 1.47 -13.61
C ILE A 189 -28.16 1.88 -13.10
N VAL A 190 -27.99 1.89 -11.78
CA VAL A 190 -26.73 2.26 -11.13
C VAL A 190 -26.39 1.29 -9.99
N ASN A 191 -25.10 1.00 -9.79
CA ASN A 191 -24.58 0.21 -8.65
C ASN A 191 -25.25 -1.18 -8.49
N SER A 192 -25.67 -1.80 -9.59
CA SER A 192 -26.57 -2.96 -9.58
C SER A 192 -25.96 -4.21 -10.20
N THR A 193 -26.61 -5.36 -9.98
CA THR A 193 -26.25 -6.63 -10.62
C THR A 193 -27.46 -7.18 -11.37
N ILE A 194 -27.25 -7.64 -12.60
CA ILE A 194 -28.27 -8.30 -13.43
C ILE A 194 -27.71 -9.65 -13.85
N ASN A 195 -28.23 -10.75 -13.30
CA ASN A 195 -27.61 -12.05 -13.51
C ASN A 195 -28.55 -13.25 -13.58
N ASN A 196 -28.10 -14.32 -14.23
CA ASN A 196 -28.83 -15.59 -14.33
C ASN A 196 -30.26 -15.47 -14.91
N ASN A 197 -30.56 -14.40 -15.65
CA ASN A 197 -31.85 -14.25 -16.31
C ASN A 197 -31.86 -14.99 -17.65
N ILE A 198 -32.97 -15.67 -17.96
CA ILE A 198 -33.08 -16.58 -19.11
C ILE A 198 -34.25 -16.18 -20.01
N ALA A 199 -33.94 -15.68 -21.22
CA ALA A 199 -34.91 -15.41 -22.26
C ALA A 199 -34.97 -16.54 -23.31
N ASN A 200 -36.16 -16.96 -23.69
CA ASN A 200 -36.33 -17.98 -24.74
C ASN A 200 -36.09 -17.43 -26.16
N SER A 201 -36.05 -16.11 -26.35
CA SER A 201 -35.69 -15.46 -27.60
C SER A 201 -34.55 -14.46 -27.39
N GLU A 202 -34.82 -13.31 -26.76
CA GLU A 202 -33.89 -12.17 -26.80
C GLU A 202 -33.82 -11.40 -25.49
N GLY A 203 -32.64 -10.85 -25.19
CA GLY A 203 -32.41 -10.01 -24.01
C GLY A 203 -32.56 -10.80 -22.72
N GLY A 204 -31.61 -11.70 -22.45
CA GLY A 204 -31.61 -12.49 -21.22
C GLY A 204 -31.65 -11.57 -19.99
N GLY A 205 -30.71 -10.65 -19.88
CA GLY A 205 -30.74 -9.60 -18.86
C GLY A 205 -31.73 -8.49 -19.20
N ILE A 206 -31.48 -7.75 -20.28
CA ILE A 206 -32.25 -6.58 -20.68
C ILE A 206 -32.67 -6.68 -22.15
N HIS A 207 -33.93 -6.35 -22.41
CA HIS A 207 -34.44 -6.06 -23.74
C HIS A 207 -34.95 -4.61 -23.82
N ASN A 208 -34.27 -3.77 -24.60
CA ASN A 208 -34.68 -2.39 -24.85
C ASN A 208 -35.39 -2.27 -26.20
N GLN A 209 -36.65 -1.87 -26.18
CA GLN A 209 -37.51 -1.77 -27.37
C GLN A 209 -37.22 -0.52 -28.20
N SER A 210 -37.80 -0.46 -29.39
CA SER A 210 -37.56 0.58 -30.41
C SER A 210 -37.91 2.02 -30.00
N ILE A 211 -38.62 2.22 -28.90
CA ILE A 211 -38.95 3.54 -28.32
C ILE A 211 -38.31 3.77 -26.95
N GLY A 212 -37.60 2.76 -26.42
CA GLY A 212 -37.01 2.81 -25.09
C GLY A 212 -35.61 3.44 -25.07
N THR A 213 -35.26 4.05 -23.95
CA THR A 213 -33.90 4.55 -23.67
C THR A 213 -33.33 3.83 -22.45
N VAL A 214 -32.07 3.42 -22.51
CA VAL A 214 -31.38 2.77 -21.40
C VAL A 214 -30.09 3.49 -21.04
N ASN A 215 -29.90 3.81 -19.76
CA ASN A 215 -28.66 4.35 -19.22
C ASN A 215 -28.18 3.47 -18.06
N ILE A 216 -26.96 2.96 -18.14
CA ILE A 216 -26.40 2.06 -17.12
C ILE A 216 -25.04 2.59 -16.67
N ALA A 217 -24.84 2.64 -15.36
CA ALA A 217 -23.57 2.99 -14.75
C ALA A 217 -23.20 2.03 -13.61
N ASN A 218 -21.90 1.80 -13.38
CA ASN A 218 -21.41 1.02 -12.23
C ASN A 218 -22.19 -0.29 -12.00
N THR A 219 -22.41 -1.08 -13.05
CA THR A 219 -23.31 -2.24 -12.98
C THR A 219 -22.65 -3.47 -13.59
N THR A 220 -22.87 -4.63 -12.97
CA THR A 220 -22.41 -5.92 -13.48
C THR A 220 -23.59 -6.66 -14.12
N ILE A 221 -23.46 -7.01 -15.40
CA ILE A 221 -24.44 -7.80 -16.16
C ILE A 221 -23.78 -9.11 -16.53
N SER A 222 -24.20 -10.21 -15.88
CA SER A 222 -23.45 -11.45 -15.99
C SER A 222 -24.28 -12.72 -15.95
N ASP A 223 -23.79 -13.78 -16.61
CA ASP A 223 -24.40 -15.11 -16.56
C ASP A 223 -25.87 -15.12 -17.07
N ASN A 224 -26.29 -14.12 -17.85
CA ASN A 224 -27.61 -14.10 -18.47
C ASN A 224 -27.60 -14.87 -19.81
N ARG A 225 -28.75 -15.44 -20.17
CA ARG A 225 -28.88 -16.31 -21.35
C ARG A 225 -30.06 -15.92 -22.22
N ALA A 226 -29.85 -15.94 -23.53
CA ALA A 226 -30.90 -15.87 -24.55
C ALA A 226 -30.72 -17.00 -25.59
N THR A 227 -31.81 -17.51 -26.16
CA THR A 227 -31.69 -18.51 -27.25
C THR A 227 -31.21 -17.88 -28.55
N ASN A 228 -31.66 -16.66 -28.88
CA ASN A 228 -31.36 -16.01 -30.16
C ASN A 228 -30.32 -14.90 -30.00
N PHE A 229 -30.71 -13.76 -29.44
CA PHE A 229 -29.89 -12.55 -29.46
C PHE A 229 -29.74 -11.90 -28.09
N GLY A 230 -28.58 -11.31 -27.81
CA GLY A 230 -28.40 -10.47 -26.62
C GLY A 230 -28.53 -11.26 -25.33
N GLY A 231 -27.57 -12.15 -25.04
CA GLY A 231 -27.59 -12.94 -23.81
C GLY A 231 -27.65 -12.02 -22.58
N GLY A 232 -26.79 -11.00 -22.56
CA GLY A 232 -26.85 -9.91 -21.59
C GLY A 232 -27.92 -8.89 -21.98
N ILE A 233 -27.74 -8.28 -23.16
CA ILE A 233 -28.53 -7.13 -23.61
C ILE A 233 -28.92 -7.29 -25.08
N ALA A 234 -30.20 -7.10 -25.40
CA ALA A 234 -30.68 -6.83 -26.75
C ALA A 234 -31.25 -5.41 -26.80
N THR A 235 -30.80 -4.59 -27.77
CA THR A 235 -31.29 -3.20 -27.90
C THR A 235 -31.65 -2.83 -29.32
N PHE A 236 -32.82 -2.17 -29.42
CA PHE A 236 -33.48 -1.71 -30.62
C PHE A 236 -33.61 -0.18 -30.67
N ASN A 237 -33.04 0.52 -29.68
CA ASN A 237 -32.90 1.98 -29.63
C ASN A 237 -31.68 2.39 -28.76
N GLN A 238 -31.51 3.68 -28.50
CA GLN A 238 -30.36 4.29 -27.86
C GLN A 238 -30.06 3.70 -26.49
N MET A 239 -28.76 3.54 -26.23
CA MET A 239 -28.26 3.02 -24.97
C MET A 239 -26.92 3.64 -24.61
N THR A 240 -26.74 4.00 -23.33
CA THR A 240 -25.49 4.52 -22.80
C THR A 240 -24.99 3.63 -21.66
N LEU A 241 -23.73 3.21 -21.74
CA LEU A 241 -23.05 2.39 -20.75
C LEU A 241 -21.79 3.12 -20.24
N ASN A 242 -21.69 3.34 -18.94
CA ASN A 242 -20.51 3.93 -18.30
C ASN A 242 -20.02 3.01 -17.17
N ASN A 243 -18.76 2.55 -17.23
CA ASN A 243 -18.22 1.73 -16.14
C ASN A 243 -19.08 0.48 -15.85
N VAL A 244 -19.44 -0.26 -16.91
CA VAL A 244 -20.27 -1.47 -16.83
C VAL A 244 -19.40 -2.70 -17.09
N THR A 245 -19.66 -3.81 -16.41
CA THR A 245 -19.03 -5.10 -16.70
C THR A 245 -20.06 -6.08 -17.28
N ILE A 246 -19.92 -6.43 -18.56
CA ILE A 246 -20.80 -7.36 -19.29
C ILE A 246 -20.01 -8.62 -19.62
N SER A 247 -20.27 -9.70 -18.91
CA SER A 247 -19.45 -10.92 -19.04
C SER A 247 -20.19 -12.21 -18.73
N ASN A 248 -19.70 -13.33 -19.25
CA ASN A 248 -20.32 -14.66 -19.11
C ASN A 248 -21.78 -14.74 -19.57
N ASN A 249 -22.25 -13.80 -20.38
CA ASN A 249 -23.58 -13.87 -20.96
C ASN A 249 -23.54 -14.72 -22.24
N THR A 250 -24.63 -15.44 -22.51
CA THR A 250 -24.69 -16.41 -23.61
C THR A 250 -25.91 -16.16 -24.51
N ALA A 251 -25.69 -16.07 -25.82
CA ALA A 251 -26.75 -16.08 -26.83
C ALA A 251 -26.50 -17.24 -27.81
N GLY A 252 -27.55 -17.88 -28.35
CA GLY A 252 -27.34 -18.93 -29.34
C GLY A 252 -26.83 -18.42 -30.70
N VAL A 253 -27.23 -17.21 -31.11
CA VAL A 253 -26.99 -16.71 -32.46
C VAL A 253 -26.06 -15.50 -32.49
N ARG A 254 -26.46 -14.35 -31.93
CA ARG A 254 -25.69 -13.09 -32.03
C ARG A 254 -25.64 -12.32 -30.72
N GLY A 255 -24.50 -11.70 -30.43
CA GLY A 255 -24.40 -10.76 -29.30
C GLY A 255 -24.55 -11.46 -27.96
N GLY A 256 -23.61 -12.32 -27.57
CA GLY A 256 -23.66 -12.97 -26.26
C GLY A 256 -23.72 -11.95 -25.13
N GLY A 257 -22.87 -10.94 -25.18
CA GLY A 257 -22.93 -9.76 -24.30
C GLY A 257 -24.01 -8.79 -24.76
N ILE A 258 -23.77 -8.10 -25.89
CA ILE A 258 -24.68 -7.10 -26.46
C ILE A 258 -25.04 -7.46 -27.90
N TYR A 259 -26.34 -7.52 -28.16
CA TYR A 259 -26.90 -7.43 -29.50
C TYR A 259 -27.43 -6.01 -29.73
N ASN A 260 -26.86 -5.32 -30.72
CA ASN A 260 -27.29 -4.00 -31.16
C ASN A 260 -27.88 -4.10 -32.57
N GLU A 261 -29.16 -3.77 -32.74
CA GLU A 261 -29.84 -3.74 -34.03
C GLU A 261 -29.50 -2.46 -34.86
N ASN A 262 -28.21 -2.11 -34.93
CA ASN A 262 -27.70 -0.94 -35.66
C ASN A 262 -28.27 0.40 -35.17
N VAL A 263 -28.50 0.51 -33.87
CA VAL A 263 -28.84 1.74 -33.18
C VAL A 263 -27.64 2.30 -32.45
N ASN A 264 -27.69 3.58 -32.04
CA ASN A 264 -26.57 4.20 -31.36
C ASN A 264 -26.41 3.64 -29.94
N VAL A 265 -25.35 2.86 -29.72
CA VAL A 265 -24.97 2.37 -28.40
C VAL A 265 -23.63 2.99 -28.02
N SER A 266 -23.61 3.76 -26.94
CA SER A 266 -22.42 4.50 -26.48
C SER A 266 -21.81 3.84 -25.26
N LEU A 267 -20.49 3.60 -25.29
CA LEU A 267 -19.75 2.94 -24.22
C LEU A 267 -18.57 3.81 -23.78
N ARG A 268 -18.39 3.96 -22.47
CA ARG A 268 -17.18 4.49 -21.83
C ARG A 268 -16.75 3.58 -20.69
N ASN A 269 -15.45 3.41 -20.48
CA ASN A 269 -14.92 2.69 -19.33
C ASN A 269 -15.54 1.30 -19.15
N THR A 270 -16.02 0.65 -20.21
CA THR A 270 -16.90 -0.52 -20.11
C THR A 270 -16.18 -1.78 -20.56
N ILE A 271 -16.38 -2.88 -19.84
CA ILE A 271 -15.89 -4.20 -20.20
C ILE A 271 -17.01 -5.00 -20.85
N ALA A 272 -16.80 -5.49 -22.08
CA ALA A 272 -17.62 -6.52 -22.71
C ALA A 272 -16.72 -7.67 -23.16
N ALA A 273 -16.63 -8.73 -22.34
CA ALA A 273 -15.68 -9.83 -22.53
C ALA A 273 -16.18 -11.14 -21.90
N ASN A 274 -15.61 -12.27 -22.31
CA ASN A 274 -15.99 -13.62 -21.83
C ASN A 274 -17.46 -13.99 -22.06
N ASN A 275 -18.13 -13.36 -23.02
CA ASN A 275 -19.48 -13.74 -23.44
C ASN A 275 -19.42 -14.75 -24.60
N SER A 276 -20.52 -15.43 -24.88
CA SER A 276 -20.59 -16.50 -25.89
C SER A 276 -21.77 -16.32 -26.84
N ALA A 277 -21.50 -16.40 -28.15
CA ALA A 277 -22.51 -16.53 -29.21
C ALA A 277 -21.85 -17.03 -30.50
N SER A 278 -22.67 -17.53 -31.43
CA SER A 278 -22.19 -17.98 -32.75
C SER A 278 -21.54 -16.85 -33.57
N SER A 279 -21.99 -15.61 -33.40
CA SER A 279 -21.43 -14.41 -34.03
C SER A 279 -21.45 -13.23 -33.08
N GLY A 280 -20.40 -12.42 -33.03
CA GLY A 280 -20.31 -11.30 -32.07
C GLY A 280 -20.50 -11.74 -30.63
N PRO A 281 -19.64 -12.62 -30.08
CA PRO A 281 -19.82 -13.15 -28.74
C PRO A 281 -19.90 -12.05 -27.68
N ASN A 282 -19.05 -11.03 -27.74
CA ASN A 282 -19.09 -9.93 -26.76
C ASN A 282 -20.01 -8.79 -27.20
N VAL A 283 -19.89 -8.37 -28.46
CA VAL A 283 -20.69 -7.31 -29.06
C VAL A 283 -21.02 -7.68 -30.50
N TYR A 284 -22.25 -7.40 -30.92
CA TYR A 284 -22.72 -7.53 -32.30
C TYR A 284 -23.43 -6.25 -32.73
N GLY A 285 -23.31 -5.86 -34.00
CA GLY A 285 -23.98 -4.69 -34.58
C GLY A 285 -23.02 -3.59 -35.05
N THR A 286 -23.46 -2.74 -35.97
CA THR A 286 -22.54 -1.86 -36.71
C THR A 286 -22.44 -0.42 -36.18
N THR A 287 -23.24 -0.05 -35.17
CA THR A 287 -23.41 1.37 -34.78
C THR A 287 -23.04 1.60 -33.32
N TYR A 288 -21.79 1.30 -32.95
CA TYR A 288 -21.25 1.66 -31.64
C TYR A 288 -20.55 3.01 -31.68
N SER A 289 -20.76 3.81 -30.63
CA SER A 289 -20.04 5.05 -30.37
C SER A 289 -19.15 4.87 -29.16
N SER A 290 -17.89 4.48 -29.40
CA SER A 290 -16.89 4.45 -28.34
C SER A 290 -16.61 5.86 -27.83
N ARG A 291 -16.82 6.07 -26.54
CA ARG A 291 -16.40 7.25 -25.79
C ARG A 291 -15.04 7.06 -25.12
N GLY A 292 -14.34 5.99 -25.48
CA GLY A 292 -13.01 5.65 -25.04
C GLY A 292 -12.95 4.70 -23.85
N TYR A 293 -11.76 4.15 -23.67
CA TYR A 293 -11.37 3.32 -22.54
C TYR A 293 -12.29 2.12 -22.31
N ASN A 294 -12.69 1.44 -23.39
CA ASN A 294 -13.48 0.22 -23.31
C ASN A 294 -12.62 -1.01 -23.52
N LEU A 295 -12.89 -2.10 -22.79
CA LEU A 295 -12.29 -3.40 -23.04
C LEU A 295 -13.31 -4.30 -23.73
N ILE A 296 -13.10 -4.52 -25.03
CA ILE A 296 -13.92 -5.42 -25.84
C ILE A 296 -13.11 -6.70 -26.09
N GLY A 297 -13.47 -7.79 -25.43
CA GLY A 297 -12.69 -9.03 -25.50
C GLY A 297 -12.61 -9.60 -26.92
N ASN A 298 -13.63 -9.37 -27.75
CA ASN A 298 -13.69 -9.78 -29.14
C ASN A 298 -14.74 -8.91 -29.86
N SER A 299 -14.30 -8.08 -30.82
CA SER A 299 -15.17 -7.18 -31.58
C SER A 299 -15.69 -7.77 -32.90
N ALA A 300 -15.37 -9.02 -33.24
CA ALA A 300 -15.79 -9.64 -34.49
C ALA A 300 -17.32 -9.63 -34.61
N GLY A 301 -17.86 -9.02 -35.68
CA GLY A 301 -19.31 -8.84 -35.85
C GLY A 301 -19.83 -7.49 -35.34
N SER A 302 -18.94 -6.60 -34.91
CA SER A 302 -19.25 -5.21 -34.57
C SER A 302 -18.36 -4.20 -35.31
N LEU A 303 -18.83 -2.96 -35.40
CA LEU A 303 -18.06 -1.80 -35.85
C LEU A 303 -18.14 -0.68 -34.79
N GLY A 304 -17.16 0.23 -34.77
CA GLY A 304 -17.14 1.38 -33.83
C GLY A 304 -16.13 1.25 -32.69
N PHE A 305 -15.36 0.17 -32.64
CA PHE A 305 -14.23 -0.03 -31.72
C PHE A 305 -12.95 -0.26 -32.51
N THR A 306 -11.85 0.34 -32.08
CA THR A 306 -10.52 0.15 -32.69
C THR A 306 -9.47 0.02 -31.61
N ASN A 307 -8.67 -1.04 -31.66
CA ASN A 307 -7.67 -1.30 -30.64
C ASN A 307 -6.64 -0.18 -30.54
N GLY A 308 -6.38 0.33 -29.34
CA GLY A 308 -5.38 1.37 -29.06
C GLY A 308 -5.82 2.79 -29.46
N VAL A 309 -6.98 2.96 -30.08
CA VAL A 309 -7.61 4.27 -30.27
C VAL A 309 -8.31 4.63 -28.96
N ASN A 310 -8.36 5.92 -28.60
CA ASN A 310 -9.13 6.48 -27.47
C ASN A 310 -9.08 5.69 -26.14
N GLY A 311 -7.98 4.97 -25.87
CA GLY A 311 -7.83 4.11 -24.68
C GLY A 311 -8.53 2.75 -24.77
N ASP A 312 -9.25 2.45 -25.86
CA ASP A 312 -9.92 1.16 -26.06
C ASP A 312 -8.93 0.00 -26.21
N LYS A 313 -9.22 -1.12 -25.54
CA LYS A 313 -8.53 -2.40 -25.66
C LYS A 313 -9.45 -3.39 -26.35
N VAL A 314 -9.15 -3.72 -27.61
CA VAL A 314 -10.09 -4.44 -28.49
C VAL A 314 -9.43 -5.70 -29.03
N GLY A 315 -9.97 -6.86 -28.65
CA GLY A 315 -9.55 -8.17 -29.16
C GLY A 315 -10.30 -8.60 -30.42
N SER A 316 -9.84 -9.69 -31.02
CA SER A 316 -10.45 -10.32 -32.20
C SER A 316 -10.87 -11.76 -31.91
N SER A 317 -11.43 -12.45 -32.91
CA SER A 317 -11.75 -13.88 -32.80
C SER A 317 -10.51 -14.78 -32.68
N THR A 318 -9.37 -14.35 -33.23
CA THR A 318 -8.10 -15.12 -33.19
C THR A 318 -7.16 -14.67 -32.07
N ALA A 319 -7.36 -13.47 -31.53
CA ALA A 319 -6.59 -12.92 -30.42
C ALA A 319 -7.53 -12.14 -29.48
N PRO A 320 -8.37 -12.83 -28.69
CA PRO A 320 -9.26 -12.17 -27.75
C PRO A 320 -8.47 -11.52 -26.61
N VAL A 321 -8.94 -10.38 -26.12
CA VAL A 321 -8.40 -9.73 -24.92
C VAL A 321 -9.10 -10.32 -23.70
N ASN A 322 -8.34 -10.96 -22.82
CA ASN A 322 -8.86 -11.46 -21.55
C ASN A 322 -8.84 -10.33 -20.51
N PRO A 323 -9.99 -9.93 -19.94
CA PRO A 323 -10.06 -8.91 -18.89
C PRO A 323 -9.56 -9.40 -17.53
N LEU A 324 -9.25 -10.70 -17.38
CA LEU A 324 -8.88 -11.33 -16.11
C LEU A 324 -9.92 -11.03 -15.01
N LEU A 325 -11.19 -11.36 -15.29
CA LEU A 325 -12.28 -11.22 -14.34
C LEU A 325 -12.38 -12.45 -13.42
N GLY A 326 -12.66 -12.20 -12.15
CA GLY A 326 -13.02 -13.24 -11.19
C GLY A 326 -14.45 -13.77 -11.39
N GLN A 327 -14.87 -14.64 -10.46
CA GLN A 327 -16.26 -15.10 -10.38
C GLN A 327 -17.19 -13.96 -9.95
N LEU A 328 -18.50 -14.09 -10.24
CA LEU A 328 -19.50 -13.18 -9.71
C LEU A 328 -19.71 -13.51 -8.23
N LEU A 329 -19.27 -12.62 -7.34
CA LEU A 329 -19.25 -12.84 -5.89
C LEU A 329 -19.57 -11.56 -5.10
N SER A 330 -19.84 -11.74 -3.81
CA SER A 330 -20.01 -10.66 -2.85
C SER A 330 -18.65 -10.05 -2.46
N ASN A 331 -18.16 -9.11 -3.25
CA ASN A 331 -16.85 -8.47 -3.04
C ASN A 331 -16.90 -7.23 -2.12
N GLY A 332 -17.72 -7.30 -1.06
CA GLY A 332 -17.85 -6.26 -0.02
C GLY A 332 -18.91 -5.18 -0.25
N GLY A 333 -19.54 -5.13 -1.43
CA GLY A 333 -20.61 -4.18 -1.76
C GLY A 333 -22.04 -4.67 -1.50
N GLN A 334 -23.01 -3.77 -1.70
CA GLN A 334 -24.44 -4.09 -1.59
C GLN A 334 -24.93 -5.09 -2.66
N THR A 335 -24.27 -5.12 -3.81
CA THR A 335 -24.56 -6.00 -4.94
C THR A 335 -23.31 -6.79 -5.33
N ASP A 336 -23.48 -7.89 -6.05
CA ASP A 336 -22.36 -8.77 -6.41
C ASP A 336 -21.63 -8.24 -7.65
N THR A 337 -20.31 -8.33 -7.64
CA THR A 337 -19.45 -7.81 -8.72
C THR A 337 -18.57 -8.92 -9.27
N ARG A 338 -18.01 -8.70 -10.46
CA ARG A 338 -16.81 -9.43 -10.89
C ARG A 338 -15.60 -8.58 -10.60
N GLU A 339 -14.77 -9.06 -9.69
CA GLU A 339 -13.49 -8.43 -9.41
C GLU A 339 -12.57 -8.48 -10.63
N LEU A 340 -11.72 -7.45 -10.76
CA LEU A 340 -10.54 -7.55 -11.59
C LEU A 340 -9.50 -8.37 -10.83
N LEU A 341 -8.88 -9.34 -11.49
CA LEU A 341 -7.76 -10.09 -10.92
C LEU A 341 -6.45 -9.35 -11.15
N SER A 342 -5.46 -9.61 -10.30
CA SER A 342 -4.12 -9.03 -10.41
C SER A 342 -3.55 -9.23 -11.82
N GLY A 343 -3.00 -8.15 -12.40
CA GLY A 343 -2.48 -8.13 -13.77
C GLY A 343 -3.55 -7.92 -14.85
N SER A 344 -4.81 -7.68 -14.47
CA SER A 344 -5.87 -7.33 -15.43
C SER A 344 -5.47 -6.11 -16.28
N PRO A 345 -5.68 -6.17 -17.61
CA PRO A 345 -5.46 -5.02 -18.47
C PRO A 345 -6.48 -3.88 -18.26
N ALA A 346 -7.47 -4.07 -17.39
CA ALA A 346 -8.46 -3.06 -17.03
C ALA A 346 -8.08 -2.19 -15.82
N ILE A 347 -7.04 -2.59 -15.07
CA ILE A 347 -6.55 -1.86 -13.90
C ILE A 347 -5.87 -0.56 -14.33
N ASP A 348 -6.27 0.56 -13.71
CA ASP A 348 -5.87 1.95 -13.95
C ASP A 348 -5.90 2.33 -15.44
N ALA A 349 -6.88 1.80 -16.16
CA ALA A 349 -6.96 1.91 -17.62
C ALA A 349 -8.25 2.59 -18.11
N GLY A 350 -9.02 3.19 -17.21
CA GLY A 350 -10.19 4.00 -17.51
C GLY A 350 -9.91 5.50 -17.60
N ASP A 351 -10.95 6.27 -17.94
CA ASP A 351 -10.96 7.74 -17.95
C ASP A 351 -11.53 8.30 -16.65
N ASP A 352 -10.71 9.07 -15.93
CA ASP A 352 -11.07 9.76 -14.69
C ASP A 352 -12.21 10.78 -14.85
N CYS A 353 -12.56 11.18 -16.09
CA CYS A 353 -13.63 12.14 -16.34
C CYS A 353 -14.97 11.73 -15.73
N VAL A 354 -15.22 10.44 -15.49
CA VAL A 354 -16.45 9.97 -14.84
C VAL A 354 -16.58 10.41 -13.38
N THR A 355 -15.46 10.78 -12.76
CA THR A 355 -15.39 11.28 -11.38
C THR A 355 -15.51 12.81 -11.29
N SER A 356 -15.11 13.53 -12.34
CA SER A 356 -14.99 15.00 -12.35
C SER A 356 -15.84 15.71 -13.41
N GLY A 357 -16.51 14.96 -14.28
CA GLY A 357 -17.27 15.43 -15.43
C GLY A 357 -16.50 15.24 -16.75
N CYS A 358 -17.19 14.71 -17.76
CA CYS A 358 -16.68 14.53 -19.12
C CYS A 358 -17.16 15.65 -20.05
N VAL A 359 -16.35 16.01 -21.05
CA VAL A 359 -16.66 17.06 -22.03
C VAL A 359 -17.88 16.71 -22.90
N SER A 360 -18.20 15.42 -23.05
CA SER A 360 -19.44 14.95 -23.68
C SER A 360 -19.87 13.58 -23.17
N GLY A 361 -21.18 13.35 -23.04
CA GLY A 361 -21.74 12.03 -22.69
C GLY A 361 -21.37 11.53 -21.30
N SER A 362 -21.18 12.42 -20.32
CA SER A 362 -21.02 12.04 -18.91
C SER A 362 -22.21 11.22 -18.43
N PRO A 363 -22.02 10.26 -17.50
CA PRO A 363 -23.15 9.73 -16.76
C PRO A 363 -23.90 10.89 -16.07
N SER A 364 -25.22 10.74 -15.92
CA SER A 364 -26.10 11.76 -15.32
C SER A 364 -25.74 12.09 -13.86
N THR A 365 -24.93 11.26 -13.22
CA THR A 365 -24.34 11.48 -11.89
C THR A 365 -22.87 11.11 -11.93
N LEU A 366 -22.02 11.92 -11.30
CA LEU A 366 -20.59 11.60 -11.17
C LEU A 366 -20.39 10.33 -10.34
N LEU A 367 -19.45 9.51 -10.76
CA LEU A 367 -19.15 8.22 -10.13
C LEU A 367 -17.97 8.41 -9.17
N THR A 368 -18.25 8.66 -7.89
CA THR A 368 -17.21 8.81 -6.86
C THR A 368 -16.81 7.49 -6.20
N THR A 369 -17.67 6.48 -6.31
CA THR A 369 -17.42 5.10 -5.89
C THR A 369 -17.57 4.15 -7.07
N ASP A 370 -17.01 2.94 -6.95
CA ASP A 370 -17.36 1.84 -7.86
C ASP A 370 -18.74 1.26 -7.52
N GLN A 371 -19.13 0.16 -8.18
CA GLN A 371 -20.43 -0.52 -7.96
C GLN A 371 -20.70 -0.86 -6.49
N ARG A 372 -19.66 -1.13 -5.69
CA ARG A 372 -19.83 -1.56 -4.30
C ARG A 372 -20.35 -0.44 -3.41
N GLY A 373 -20.21 0.82 -3.84
CA GLY A 373 -20.73 1.99 -3.16
C GLY A 373 -19.79 2.53 -2.09
N SER A 374 -20.37 3.05 -1.00
CA SER A 374 -19.62 3.72 0.06
C SER A 374 -18.48 2.85 0.62
N GLY A 375 -17.30 3.47 0.79
CA GLY A 375 -16.07 2.78 1.22
C GLY A 375 -15.19 2.26 0.08
N PHE A 376 -15.68 2.27 -1.16
CA PHE A 376 -14.95 1.79 -2.34
C PHE A 376 -14.77 2.93 -3.35
N SER A 377 -13.72 3.73 -3.18
CA SER A 377 -13.37 4.86 -4.07
C SER A 377 -13.32 4.41 -5.53
N ARG A 378 -13.82 5.23 -6.44
CA ARG A 378 -13.76 4.96 -7.88
C ARG A 378 -12.39 5.18 -8.48
N ARG A 379 -11.51 5.92 -7.79
CA ARG A 379 -10.18 6.27 -8.25
C ARG A 379 -9.17 5.76 -7.23
N THR A 380 -8.41 4.75 -7.61
CA THR A 380 -7.35 4.14 -6.80
C THR A 380 -6.11 3.89 -7.65
N ASP A 381 -4.96 3.64 -7.02
CA ASP A 381 -3.72 3.27 -7.73
C ASP A 381 -3.58 1.75 -7.70
N GLY A 382 -4.35 1.07 -8.55
CA GLY A 382 -4.47 -0.38 -8.54
C GLY A 382 -3.21 -1.09 -9.02
N ASN A 383 -2.40 -0.46 -9.88
CA ASN A 383 -1.15 -1.01 -10.40
C ASN A 383 0.10 -0.56 -9.60
N GLY A 384 -0.05 0.38 -8.65
CA GLY A 384 1.02 0.82 -7.76
C GLY A 384 2.07 1.72 -8.42
N ASN A 385 1.74 2.42 -9.50
CA ASN A 385 2.65 3.32 -10.21
C ASN A 385 2.71 4.74 -9.61
N GLY A 386 1.94 5.00 -8.55
CA GLY A 386 1.84 6.30 -7.88
C GLY A 386 0.75 7.22 -8.45
N THR A 387 -0.02 6.78 -9.46
CA THR A 387 -1.09 7.56 -10.11
C THR A 387 -2.42 6.83 -10.01
N ALA A 388 -3.28 7.31 -9.10
CA ALA A 388 -4.63 6.78 -8.99
C ALA A 388 -5.45 7.14 -10.24
N THR A 389 -6.02 6.13 -10.90
CA THR A 389 -6.84 6.26 -12.11
C THR A 389 -8.01 5.29 -12.00
N VAL A 390 -9.19 5.64 -12.53
CA VAL A 390 -10.31 4.69 -12.52
C VAL A 390 -10.01 3.45 -13.39
N ASP A 391 -10.60 2.32 -13.01
CA ASP A 391 -10.58 1.10 -13.81
C ASP A 391 -11.65 1.09 -14.90
N MET A 392 -11.41 0.27 -15.92
CA MET A 392 -12.49 -0.14 -16.82
C MET A 392 -13.41 -1.15 -16.11
N GLY A 393 -14.71 -1.04 -16.33
CA GLY A 393 -15.73 -1.91 -15.77
C GLY A 393 -16.41 -1.36 -14.52
N ALA A 394 -17.24 -2.17 -13.89
CA ALA A 394 -18.04 -1.78 -12.72
C ALA A 394 -17.27 -1.82 -11.38
N PHE A 395 -16.15 -2.54 -11.35
CA PHE A 395 -15.33 -2.74 -10.16
C PHE A 395 -14.04 -1.93 -10.27
N GLU A 396 -13.59 -1.41 -9.13
CA GLU A 396 -12.29 -0.78 -8.95
C GLU A 396 -11.36 -1.71 -8.15
N PHE A 397 -10.22 -2.05 -8.73
CA PHE A 397 -9.18 -2.85 -8.12
C PHE A 397 -8.55 -2.06 -6.99
N PRO A 398 -8.58 -2.58 -5.75
CA PRO A 398 -8.08 -1.82 -4.62
C PRO A 398 -6.59 -1.54 -4.81
N ALA A 399 -6.16 -0.33 -4.43
CA ALA A 399 -4.75 -0.03 -4.30
C ALA A 399 -4.07 -1.10 -3.45
N ALA A 400 -2.89 -1.54 -3.86
CA ALA A 400 -2.13 -2.51 -3.08
C ALA A 400 -2.00 -2.02 -1.63
N PRO A 401 -2.22 -2.87 -0.62
CA PRO A 401 -2.06 -2.46 0.76
C PRO A 401 -0.64 -1.92 0.94
N VAL A 402 -0.54 -0.63 1.23
CA VAL A 402 0.73 0.04 1.52
C VAL A 402 1.33 -0.63 2.73
N SER A 403 2.33 -1.49 2.48
CA SER A 403 3.10 -2.14 3.53
C SER A 403 4.05 -1.08 4.09
N CYS A 404 3.72 -0.54 5.26
CA CYS A 404 4.58 0.45 5.89
C CYS A 404 5.90 -0.18 6.29
N SER A 405 6.98 0.28 5.66
CA SER A 405 8.36 -0.08 6.00
C SER A 405 8.99 1.10 6.74
N TYR A 406 9.43 0.86 7.97
CA TYR A 406 10.03 1.89 8.82
C TYR A 406 11.53 1.62 8.99
N THR A 407 12.36 2.58 8.62
CA THR A 407 13.81 2.50 8.82
C THR A 407 14.30 3.75 9.55
N LEU A 408 15.21 3.59 10.50
CA LEU A 408 15.84 4.71 11.19
C LEU A 408 17.03 5.20 10.36
N GLY A 409 17.22 6.51 10.23
CA GLY A 409 18.42 7.08 9.59
C GLY A 409 19.70 6.84 10.41
N SER A 410 19.55 6.59 11.72
CA SER A 410 20.60 6.13 12.62
C SER A 410 19.97 5.30 13.74
N ASN A 411 20.71 4.32 14.27
CA ASN A 411 20.19 3.40 15.29
C ASN A 411 20.58 3.79 16.71
N SER A 412 21.49 4.76 16.86
CA SER A 412 21.93 5.25 18.17
C SER A 412 22.51 6.66 18.13
N GLN A 413 22.55 7.29 19.30
CA GLN A 413 23.30 8.52 19.55
C GLN A 413 23.88 8.50 20.97
N SER A 414 25.13 8.96 21.10
CA SER A 414 25.84 9.04 22.38
C SER A 414 25.88 10.46 22.92
N PHE A 415 25.79 10.61 24.24
CA PHE A 415 25.83 11.87 24.96
C PHE A 415 26.85 11.82 26.10
N SER A 416 27.49 12.96 26.37
CA SER A 416 28.26 13.12 27.60
C SER A 416 27.34 13.06 28.84
N ASN A 417 27.94 12.98 30.02
CA ASN A 417 27.22 13.01 31.30
C ASN A 417 26.31 14.25 31.46
N SER A 418 26.57 15.35 30.76
CA SER A 418 25.75 16.57 30.84
C SER A 418 24.38 16.43 30.15
N GLY A 419 24.21 15.44 29.26
CA GLY A 419 23.00 15.28 28.46
C GLY A 419 22.93 16.29 27.29
N GLY A 420 21.73 16.60 26.81
CA GLY A 420 21.52 17.53 25.70
C GLY A 420 20.35 17.18 24.78
N ASN A 421 20.26 17.85 23.64
CA ASN A 421 19.23 17.61 22.62
C ASN A 421 19.72 16.61 21.58
N GLY A 422 18.85 15.70 21.17
CA GLY A 422 19.11 14.67 20.17
C GLY A 422 18.05 14.62 19.08
N SER A 423 18.42 14.02 17.95
CA SER A 423 17.54 13.89 16.79
C SER A 423 17.89 12.65 15.97
N PHE A 424 16.88 11.96 15.46
CA PHE A 424 17.09 10.96 14.42
C PHE A 424 15.93 11.00 13.41
N THR A 425 16.19 10.52 12.19
CA THR A 425 15.16 10.45 11.14
C THR A 425 14.52 9.08 11.12
N ILE A 426 13.25 9.03 10.76
CA ILE A 426 12.53 7.83 10.36
C ILE A 426 12.12 7.96 8.90
N ASN A 427 12.49 6.97 8.09
CA ASN A 427 12.15 6.90 6.68
C ASN A 427 11.03 5.87 6.50
N THR A 428 9.96 6.28 5.83
CA THR A 428 8.77 5.49 5.49
C THR A 428 8.01 6.13 4.33
N ASN A 429 7.07 5.39 3.73
CA ASN A 429 6.14 5.88 2.71
C ASN A 429 5.25 7.02 3.25
N SER A 430 4.87 7.97 2.38
CA SER A 430 4.16 9.22 2.72
C SER A 430 2.84 9.05 3.48
N THR A 431 2.19 7.90 3.35
CA THR A 431 0.90 7.57 3.99
C THR A 431 1.04 6.88 5.34
N CYS A 432 2.25 6.46 5.72
CA CYS A 432 2.51 5.70 6.93
C CYS A 432 2.68 6.61 8.14
N SER A 433 1.88 6.39 9.17
CA SER A 433 1.92 7.13 10.42
C SER A 433 2.81 6.44 11.45
N TRP A 434 3.54 7.22 12.23
CA TRP A 434 4.41 6.71 13.29
C TRP A 434 4.33 7.59 14.54
N SER A 435 4.59 6.95 15.68
CA SER A 435 4.68 7.59 16.99
C SER A 435 5.90 7.04 17.73
N ALA A 436 6.75 7.94 18.24
CA ALA A 436 7.92 7.67 19.03
C ALA A 436 7.61 7.83 20.51
N GLN A 437 7.99 6.84 21.30
CA GLN A 437 7.84 6.83 22.74
C GLN A 437 9.20 6.56 23.40
N SER A 438 9.53 7.33 24.42
CA SER A 438 10.71 7.04 25.24
C SER A 438 10.46 5.83 26.14
N ASN A 439 11.46 4.96 26.25
CA ASN A 439 11.45 3.81 27.16
C ASN A 439 12.03 4.15 28.54
N ASN A 440 12.56 5.36 28.72
CA ASN A 440 13.32 5.76 29.90
C ASN A 440 12.90 7.16 30.37
N SER A 441 12.74 7.36 31.68
CA SER A 441 12.32 8.65 32.26
C SER A 441 13.32 9.79 32.10
N TRP A 442 14.59 9.49 31.84
CA TRP A 442 15.66 10.47 31.62
C TRP A 442 15.85 10.86 30.15
N VAL A 443 15.05 10.28 29.24
CA VAL A 443 14.95 10.66 27.83
C VAL A 443 13.52 11.13 27.57
N ALA A 444 13.34 12.35 27.04
CA ALA A 444 12.01 12.89 26.72
C ALA A 444 11.89 13.21 25.23
N VAL A 445 10.96 12.55 24.55
CA VAL A 445 10.62 12.84 23.14
C VAL A 445 9.87 14.17 23.09
N THR A 446 10.44 15.17 22.41
CA THR A 446 9.88 16.51 22.28
C THR A 446 9.11 16.71 20.97
N SER A 447 9.44 15.92 19.94
CA SER A 447 8.65 15.78 18.70
C SER A 447 8.69 14.33 18.26
N GLY A 448 7.56 13.64 18.33
CA GLY A 448 7.50 12.19 18.19
C GLY A 448 6.39 11.63 17.32
N ASN A 449 5.59 12.45 16.64
CA ASN A 449 4.49 11.95 15.80
C ASN A 449 4.63 12.51 14.38
N GLY A 450 4.30 11.69 13.38
CA GLY A 450 4.32 12.13 11.98
C GLY A 450 3.69 11.14 11.00
N THR A 451 3.55 11.59 9.76
CA THR A 451 3.10 10.81 8.60
C THR A 451 4.11 10.98 7.49
N GLY A 452 4.49 9.89 6.82
CA GLY A 452 5.61 9.93 5.87
C GLY A 452 6.97 9.98 6.56
N SER A 453 8.04 10.16 5.80
CA SER A 453 9.38 10.30 6.39
C SER A 453 9.48 11.58 7.22
N GLY A 454 10.18 11.55 8.35
CA GLY A 454 10.33 12.73 9.21
C GLY A 454 11.38 12.57 10.31
N THR A 455 11.44 13.55 11.21
CA THR A 455 12.47 13.65 12.26
C THR A 455 11.86 13.57 13.64
N VAL A 456 12.38 12.66 14.47
CA VAL A 456 12.09 12.57 15.89
C VAL A 456 13.10 13.43 16.66
N GLN A 457 12.59 14.32 17.50
CA GLN A 457 13.41 15.15 18.39
C GLN A 457 13.23 14.70 19.83
N PHE A 458 14.32 14.68 20.60
CA PHE A 458 14.29 14.29 22.00
C PHE A 458 15.35 15.04 22.83
N THR A 459 15.23 14.93 24.14
CA THR A 459 16.17 15.51 25.11
C THR A 459 16.63 14.44 26.09
N VAL A 460 17.88 14.56 26.54
CA VAL A 460 18.55 13.66 27.47
C VAL A 460 18.95 14.44 28.71
N GLN A 461 18.46 14.02 29.88
CA GLN A 461 18.81 14.64 31.16
C GLN A 461 20.26 14.33 31.55
N SER A 462 20.87 15.16 32.41
CA SER A 462 22.22 14.89 32.93
C SER A 462 22.29 13.59 33.74
N ASN A 463 23.45 12.95 33.73
CA ASN A 463 23.76 11.69 34.41
C ASN A 463 24.87 11.90 35.44
N PRO A 464 24.54 11.99 36.74
CA PRO A 464 25.53 12.12 37.81
C PRO A 464 26.17 10.77 38.23
N GLY A 465 25.72 9.65 37.66
CA GLY A 465 26.13 8.30 38.07
C GLY A 465 26.98 7.56 37.03
N ALA A 466 26.94 6.22 37.08
CA ALA A 466 27.59 5.35 36.10
C ALA A 466 26.99 5.51 34.69
N ALA A 467 27.72 5.10 33.66
CA ALA A 467 27.24 5.13 32.28
C ALA A 467 25.91 4.36 32.16
N ARG A 468 24.99 4.89 31.36
CA ARG A 468 23.63 4.35 31.22
C ARG A 468 23.20 4.32 29.75
N THR A 469 22.38 3.34 29.42
CA THR A 469 21.79 3.18 28.09
C THR A 469 20.28 3.15 28.21
N GLY A 470 19.60 3.83 27.28
CA GLY A 470 18.15 3.88 27.17
C GLY A 470 17.72 3.78 25.72
N GLY A 471 16.41 3.88 25.46
CA GLY A 471 15.90 3.80 24.10
C GLY A 471 14.62 4.59 23.86
N ILE A 472 14.36 4.82 22.57
CA ILE A 472 13.11 5.37 22.05
C ILE A 472 12.54 4.34 21.08
N THR A 473 11.32 3.87 21.31
CA THR A 473 10.63 2.94 20.43
C THR A 473 9.74 3.70 19.45
N ILE A 474 9.82 3.36 18.17
CA ILE A 474 9.03 3.97 17.09
C ILE A 474 8.71 2.93 16.02
N ALA A 475 7.42 2.70 15.77
CA ALA A 475 6.92 1.79 14.73
C ALA A 475 7.61 0.41 14.69
N GLY A 476 7.89 -0.17 15.87
CA GLY A 476 8.58 -1.46 16.02
C GLY A 476 10.11 -1.39 16.05
N GLN A 477 10.70 -0.25 15.69
CA GLN A 477 12.14 0.00 15.75
C GLN A 477 12.54 0.59 17.11
N THR A 478 13.80 0.38 17.51
CA THR A 478 14.36 0.94 18.75
C THR A 478 15.61 1.76 18.43
N PHE A 479 15.55 3.05 18.77
CA PHE A 479 16.70 3.96 18.74
C PHE A 479 17.41 3.94 20.09
N THR A 480 18.72 3.71 20.12
CA THR A 480 19.50 3.56 21.36
C THR A 480 20.14 4.89 21.78
N VAL A 481 19.93 5.29 23.03
CA VAL A 481 20.58 6.47 23.62
C VAL A 481 21.63 6.00 24.60
N ASN A 482 22.91 6.24 24.31
CA ASN A 482 24.01 5.96 25.23
C ASN A 482 24.43 7.25 25.94
N GLN A 483 24.62 7.19 27.25
CA GLN A 483 25.07 8.34 28.02
C GLN A 483 26.23 7.97 28.94
N ASP A 484 27.31 8.73 28.83
CA ASP A 484 28.53 8.52 29.61
C ASP A 484 28.29 8.67 31.11
N ALA A 485 29.17 8.04 31.90
CA ALA A 485 29.22 8.25 33.34
C ALA A 485 29.65 9.68 33.65
N ALA A 486 29.20 10.23 34.78
CA ALA A 486 29.87 11.41 35.31
C ALA A 486 31.34 11.06 35.58
N ALA A 487 32.25 11.92 35.11
CA ALA A 487 33.65 11.79 35.46
C ALA A 487 33.75 11.72 36.97
N ALA A 488 34.27 10.60 37.49
CA ALA A 488 34.64 10.52 38.89
C ALA A 488 35.56 11.71 39.17
N THR A 489 35.16 12.58 40.08
CA THR A 489 36.01 13.66 40.55
C THR A 489 37.13 12.99 41.33
N LEU A 490 38.17 12.55 40.63
CA LEU A 490 39.41 12.15 41.22
C LEU A 490 40.09 13.45 41.66
N THR A 491 39.95 13.80 42.93
CA THR A 491 40.92 14.66 43.61
C THR A 491 42.26 13.93 43.56
N TYR A 492 43.10 14.31 42.60
CA TYR A 492 44.49 13.86 42.52
C TYR A 492 45.33 14.80 43.40
N GLU A 493 45.51 14.42 44.66
CA GLU A 493 46.63 14.93 45.48
C GLU A 493 47.83 14.04 45.20
N GLY A 494 48.96 14.62 44.82
CA GLY A 494 50.23 13.90 44.82
C GLY A 494 50.97 14.17 46.12
N ASP A 495 51.36 13.12 46.86
CA ASP A 495 52.68 13.07 47.51
C ASP A 495 53.08 11.69 48.08
N ILE A 496 54.40 11.52 48.09
CA ILE A 496 55.22 10.38 48.47
C ILE A 496 55.53 10.46 49.97
N THR A 497 54.57 10.15 50.85
CA THR A 497 54.78 9.42 52.13
C THR A 497 53.42 9.20 52.82
N SER A 498 53.38 8.31 53.81
CA SER A 498 52.19 7.97 54.59
C SER A 498 51.75 9.09 55.56
N ARG A 499 51.32 10.25 55.06
CA ARG A 499 50.48 11.23 55.80
C ARG A 499 49.48 11.95 54.87
N PRO A 500 48.28 12.32 55.35
CA PRO A 500 47.15 12.75 54.52
C PRO A 500 47.12 14.28 54.31
N ASN A 501 48.16 14.87 53.70
CA ASN A 501 48.18 16.30 53.39
C ASN A 501 49.29 16.64 52.37
N GLY A 502 48.98 16.61 51.07
CA GLY A 502 49.89 16.92 49.97
C GLY A 502 49.96 18.43 49.68
N ASP A 503 51.17 18.96 49.52
CA ASP A 503 51.40 20.39 49.23
C ASP A 503 52.25 20.67 47.98
N GLY A 504 52.66 19.62 47.24
CA GLY A 504 53.34 19.74 45.94
C GLY A 504 54.79 20.26 46.00
N SER A 505 55.50 20.03 47.11
CA SER A 505 56.91 20.41 47.30
C SER A 505 57.87 19.20 47.37
N ILE A 506 59.10 19.32 46.82
CA ILE A 506 60.19 18.35 47.04
C ILE A 506 61.06 18.87 48.19
N LEU A 507 61.17 18.11 49.27
CA LEU A 507 61.88 18.46 50.50
C LEU A 507 63.20 17.68 50.64
N SER A 508 64.03 18.09 51.60
CA SER A 508 65.38 17.52 51.83
C SER A 508 65.34 16.03 52.17
N ASN A 509 64.26 15.57 52.81
CA ASN A 509 64.02 14.18 53.18
C ASN A 509 63.79 13.28 51.96
N ASP A 510 63.19 13.78 50.89
CA ASP A 510 62.88 12.99 49.69
C ASP A 510 64.17 12.69 48.91
N VAL A 511 65.06 13.68 48.83
CA VAL A 511 66.43 13.53 48.28
C VAL A 511 67.30 12.59 49.13
N VAL A 512 67.00 12.42 50.41
CA VAL A 512 67.67 11.44 51.29
C VAL A 512 67.14 10.03 51.02
N GLN A 513 65.83 9.87 50.81
CA GLN A 513 65.21 8.57 50.53
C GLN A 513 65.66 8.00 49.17
N MET A 514 65.74 8.83 48.12
CA MET A 514 66.29 8.40 46.83
C MET A 514 67.75 7.92 46.91
N ARG A 515 68.56 8.54 47.78
CA ARG A 515 69.95 8.10 48.03
C ARG A 515 70.00 6.75 48.73
N LYS A 516 69.06 6.46 49.63
CA LYS A 516 68.99 5.17 50.32
C LYS A 516 68.61 4.03 49.37
N PHE A 517 67.73 4.28 48.40
CA PHE A 517 67.42 3.35 47.31
C PHE A 517 68.62 3.11 46.39
N LEU A 518 69.32 4.17 45.96
CA LEU A 518 70.51 4.05 45.10
C LEU A 518 71.64 3.24 45.77
N ASN A 519 71.79 3.36 47.09
CA ASN A 519 72.79 2.66 47.88
C ASN A 519 72.34 1.27 48.36
N GLY A 520 71.15 0.80 47.97
CA GLY A 520 70.63 -0.52 48.34
C GLY A 520 70.32 -0.71 49.83
N THR A 521 70.25 0.38 50.59
CA THR A 521 69.97 0.39 52.05
C THR A 521 68.48 0.51 52.38
N ASP A 522 67.63 0.63 51.36
CA ASP A 522 66.17 0.65 51.43
C ASP A 522 65.61 -0.24 50.32
N THR A 523 64.54 -1.00 50.60
CA THR A 523 63.92 -1.95 49.66
C THR A 523 62.55 -1.44 49.22
N ILE A 524 62.33 -1.38 47.90
CA ILE A 524 61.08 -0.86 47.30
C ILE A 524 59.88 -1.73 47.70
N ASN A 525 58.93 -1.16 48.45
CA ASN A 525 57.63 -1.76 48.67
C ASN A 525 56.68 -1.37 47.53
N LEU A 526 56.46 -2.31 46.60
CA LEU A 526 55.67 -2.14 45.38
C LEU A 526 54.18 -1.77 45.60
N THR A 527 53.71 -1.81 46.85
CA THR A 527 52.31 -1.49 47.19
C THR A 527 52.13 -0.15 47.88
N THR A 528 53.20 0.42 48.45
CA THR A 528 53.14 1.65 49.26
C THR A 528 54.08 2.74 48.78
N ASP A 529 55.08 2.40 47.97
CA ASP A 529 56.13 3.34 47.63
C ASP A 529 55.85 3.96 46.26
N GLU A 530 55.57 5.25 46.27
CA GLU A 530 55.10 6.00 45.11
C GLU A 530 56.20 6.36 44.08
N PHE A 531 57.39 5.77 44.22
CA PHE A 531 58.52 5.99 43.31
C PHE A 531 58.32 5.42 41.90
N ARG A 532 57.16 4.84 41.58
CA ARG A 532 56.75 4.59 40.19
C ARG A 532 56.09 5.79 39.50
N ARG A 533 55.81 6.90 40.22
CA ARG A 533 55.06 8.04 39.66
C ARG A 533 55.76 9.40 39.74
N ALA A 534 57.00 9.45 40.20
CA ALA A 534 57.85 10.64 40.14
C ALA A 534 59.02 10.43 39.18
N ASP A 535 58.72 10.34 37.88
CA ASP A 535 59.74 10.48 36.84
C ASP A 535 60.04 11.98 36.66
N SER A 536 60.94 12.51 37.50
CA SER A 536 61.62 13.77 37.19
C SER A 536 62.74 13.48 36.18
N ALA A 537 62.34 13.32 34.92
CA ALA A 537 63.10 12.91 33.73
C ALA A 537 64.46 13.57 33.49
N PRO A 538 65.33 12.91 32.70
CA PRO A 538 66.12 13.57 31.67
C PRO A 538 65.66 13.18 30.24
N PHE A 539 65.85 14.15 29.34
CA PHE A 539 65.36 14.31 27.97
C PHE A 539 65.52 13.12 26.98
N ALA A 540 66.13 12.00 27.37
CA ALA A 540 66.45 10.88 26.48
C ALA A 540 65.90 9.51 26.92
N SER A 541 65.59 9.27 28.20
CA SER A 541 65.25 7.90 28.69
C SER A 541 63.76 7.59 28.81
N ARG A 542 62.88 8.60 28.82
CA ARG A 542 61.41 8.42 28.91
C ARG A 542 60.95 7.43 30.02
N GLY A 543 61.62 7.41 31.17
CA GLY A 543 61.19 6.64 32.34
C GLY A 543 61.43 5.13 32.23
N ASP A 544 62.69 4.71 32.29
CA ASP A 544 63.12 3.30 32.22
C ASP A 544 63.00 2.53 33.56
N GLY A 545 62.43 3.16 34.59
CA GLY A 545 62.13 2.53 35.89
C GLY A 545 63.33 2.34 36.81
N LYS A 546 64.46 3.03 36.58
CA LYS A 546 65.65 3.00 37.43
C LYS A 546 65.92 4.38 38.04
N ILE A 547 66.30 4.42 39.32
CA ILE A 547 66.87 5.62 39.95
C ILE A 547 68.38 5.55 39.78
N LEU A 548 68.96 6.51 39.07
CA LEU A 548 70.39 6.71 38.85
C LEU A 548 70.91 7.89 39.67
N SER A 549 72.23 8.05 39.74
CA SER A 549 72.85 9.20 40.42
C SER A 549 72.38 10.55 39.86
N ASP A 550 72.06 10.60 38.58
CA ASP A 550 71.65 11.82 37.88
C ASP A 550 70.25 12.29 38.31
N ASP A 551 69.35 11.35 38.67
CA ASP A 551 68.01 11.66 39.17
C ASP A 551 68.06 12.32 40.56
N VAL A 552 69.02 11.89 41.40
CA VAL A 552 69.28 12.50 42.71
C VAL A 552 69.78 13.94 42.56
N VAL A 553 70.64 14.18 41.57
CA VAL A 553 71.15 15.53 41.26
C VAL A 553 70.03 16.42 40.74
N GLN A 554 69.14 15.89 39.92
CA GLN A 554 68.01 16.63 39.35
C GLN A 554 66.94 16.98 40.39
N ALA A 555 66.57 16.06 41.29
CA ALA A 555 65.65 16.37 42.38
C ALA A 555 66.21 17.44 43.33
N ARG A 556 67.53 17.46 43.58
CA ARG A 556 68.19 18.53 44.34
C ARG A 556 68.14 19.88 43.61
N ARG A 557 68.21 19.87 42.27
CA ARG A 557 68.07 21.10 41.45
C ARG A 557 66.63 21.63 41.45
N TYR A 558 65.62 20.75 41.49
CA TYR A 558 64.21 21.14 41.67
C TYR A 558 63.94 21.68 43.08
N GLN A 559 64.49 21.03 44.12
CA GLN A 559 64.42 21.50 45.50
C GLN A 559 65.00 22.92 45.66
N ASN A 560 66.12 23.19 45.00
CA ASN A 560 66.78 24.50 45.04
C ASN A 560 66.21 25.52 44.04
N GLY A 561 65.13 25.20 43.32
CA GLY A 561 64.47 26.12 42.38
C GLY A 561 65.28 26.46 41.12
N THR A 562 66.37 25.74 40.86
CA THR A 562 67.26 25.96 39.71
C THR A 562 66.79 25.29 38.42
N ASN A 563 65.73 24.46 38.50
CA ASN A 563 65.06 23.84 37.35
C ASN A 563 63.53 24.13 37.41
N PRO A 564 62.89 24.54 36.30
CA PRO A 564 61.45 24.83 36.28
C PRO A 564 60.61 23.54 36.30
N LYS A 565 59.55 23.50 37.12
CA LYS A 565 58.60 22.36 37.21
C LYS A 565 57.93 22.12 35.85
N GLN A 566 57.84 20.87 35.40
CA GLN A 566 57.16 20.48 34.16
C GLN A 566 56.07 19.44 34.42
N THR A 567 54.95 19.55 33.71
CA THR A 567 53.86 18.56 33.68
C THR A 567 54.18 17.45 32.67
N VAL A 568 54.24 16.20 33.12
CA VAL A 568 54.47 15.01 32.28
C VAL A 568 53.40 13.94 32.53
N GLY A 569 52.94 13.30 31.46
CA GLY A 569 52.07 12.12 31.50
C GLY A 569 52.88 10.84 31.74
N GLY A 570 52.42 9.99 32.65
CA GLY A 570 53.16 8.85 33.19
C GLY A 570 53.36 7.65 32.24
N PRO A 571 54.14 6.64 32.67
CA PRO A 571 54.67 5.57 31.80
C PRO A 571 53.69 4.42 31.53
N MET A 572 53.77 3.84 30.32
CA MET A 572 53.10 2.59 29.93
C MET A 572 54.02 1.38 30.08
N THR A 573 53.51 0.32 30.68
CA THR A 573 54.21 -0.96 30.96
C THR A 573 54.44 -1.79 29.70
N GLN A 574 55.70 -2.17 29.44
CA GLN A 574 56.09 -3.22 28.47
C GLN A 574 56.18 -4.59 29.14
N SER A 575 56.02 -5.66 28.36
CA SER A 575 56.37 -7.04 28.71
C SER A 575 57.34 -7.60 27.66
N PHE A 576 58.50 -8.07 28.11
CA PHE A 576 59.65 -8.57 27.35
C PHE A 576 59.58 -10.07 27.00
N ALA A 577 60.23 -10.48 25.90
CA ALA A 577 61.09 -11.68 25.72
C ALA A 577 61.44 -11.82 24.21
N ARG A 578 62.61 -12.21 23.67
CA ARG A 578 63.99 -12.56 24.06
C ARG A 578 64.78 -12.58 22.71
N THR A 579 65.85 -11.81 22.52
CA THR A 579 67.29 -12.18 22.43
C THR A 579 67.71 -13.24 21.38
N ASP A 580 68.73 -12.88 20.58
CA ASP A 580 69.65 -13.70 19.74
C ASP A 580 69.12 -13.96 18.30
N ASP A 581 69.73 -13.60 17.15
CA ASP A 581 71.13 -13.53 16.69
C ASP A 581 71.34 -12.47 15.57
N GLU A 582 72.62 -12.16 15.32
CA GLU A 582 73.19 -11.26 14.29
C GLU A 582 72.95 -11.65 12.81
N PHE A 583 73.20 -10.69 11.90
CA PHE A 583 73.18 -10.73 10.41
C PHE A 583 71.76 -10.71 9.78
N ASP A 584 71.35 -9.77 8.92
CA ASP A 584 71.99 -9.27 7.70
C ASP A 584 71.33 -7.97 7.20
N ASN A 585 72.10 -7.16 6.47
CA ASN A 585 71.63 -6.03 5.68
C ASN A 585 70.64 -6.49 4.61
N GLN A 586 69.40 -6.00 4.65
CA GLN A 586 68.69 -5.52 3.47
C GLN A 586 67.44 -4.73 3.85
N GLY A 587 67.24 -3.61 3.16
CA GLY A 587 66.29 -2.56 3.52
C GLY A 587 64.87 -3.04 3.80
N ALA A 588 64.45 -2.88 5.05
CA ALA A 588 63.05 -2.88 5.45
C ALA A 588 62.78 -1.60 6.23
N LYS A 589 62.06 -0.66 5.60
CA LYS A 589 61.43 0.48 6.29
C LYS A 589 60.47 -0.09 7.33
N LEU A 590 60.81 -0.03 8.61
CA LEU A 590 59.93 -0.45 9.70
C LEU A 590 59.17 0.76 10.29
N SER A 591 57.86 0.67 10.15
CA SER A 591 56.76 1.16 11.01
C SER A 591 56.75 2.63 11.44
N LYS A 592 55.84 3.39 10.82
CA LYS A 592 55.41 4.73 11.24
C LYS A 592 53.97 4.60 11.78
N THR A 593 53.80 4.34 13.07
CA THR A 593 52.50 4.47 13.75
C THR A 593 52.58 5.52 14.85
N THR A 594 52.61 6.79 14.44
CA THR A 594 52.21 7.89 15.33
C THR A 594 50.69 7.88 15.40
N SER A 595 50.15 7.55 16.58
CA SER A 595 48.72 7.55 16.92
C SER A 595 48.12 8.95 17.01
N GLU A 596 48.51 9.87 16.12
CA GLU A 596 48.08 11.27 16.13
C GLU A 596 46.94 11.58 15.15
N ASN A 597 46.29 10.58 14.56
CA ASN A 597 45.13 10.82 13.68
C ASN A 597 44.05 9.73 13.67
N ALA A 598 43.88 8.99 14.76
CA ALA A 598 42.62 8.25 14.97
C ALA A 598 41.53 9.18 15.54
N VAL A 599 41.27 10.28 14.82
CA VAL A 599 40.04 11.05 14.93
C VAL A 599 39.08 10.44 13.91
N LEU A 600 37.92 9.97 14.39
CA LEU A 600 36.76 9.39 13.70
C LEU A 600 36.53 7.90 14.04
N GLY A 601 35.43 7.65 14.77
CA GLY A 601 35.07 6.37 15.36
C GLY A 601 34.52 5.33 14.37
N ASN A 602 35.31 4.92 13.37
CA ASN A 602 34.98 3.80 12.49
C ASN A 602 35.98 2.64 12.70
N PRO A 603 35.52 1.41 12.96
CA PRO A 603 36.39 0.23 13.06
C PRO A 603 36.97 -0.15 11.69
N ARG A 604 38.11 -0.86 11.68
CA ARG A 604 38.63 -1.55 10.47
C ARG A 604 37.57 -2.54 10.02
N GLU A 605 37.09 -2.39 8.79
CA GLU A 605 35.99 -3.21 8.28
C GLU A 605 36.24 -3.60 6.83
N VAL A 606 36.09 -4.88 6.52
CA VAL A 606 35.91 -5.37 5.14
C VAL A 606 34.48 -5.91 5.06
N ARG A 607 33.68 -5.42 4.12
CA ARG A 607 32.26 -5.77 4.04
C ARG A 607 31.82 -6.12 2.63
N VAL A 608 30.76 -6.90 2.56
CA VAL A 608 30.07 -7.26 1.31
C VAL A 608 28.96 -6.25 1.05
N GLU A 609 28.90 -5.67 -0.15
CA GLU A 609 27.73 -4.89 -0.56
C GLU A 609 26.61 -5.79 -1.07
N SER A 610 25.37 -5.48 -0.69
CA SER A 610 24.20 -6.17 -1.21
C SER A 610 24.06 -5.96 -2.72
N ALA A 611 23.72 -7.03 -3.43
CA ALA A 611 23.41 -7.01 -4.86
C ALA A 611 22.18 -7.87 -5.13
N SER A 612 21.41 -7.53 -6.18
CA SER A 612 20.24 -8.29 -6.62
C SER A 612 20.42 -8.77 -8.06
N GLY A 613 20.04 -10.00 -8.35
CA GLY A 613 20.07 -10.58 -9.69
C GLY A 613 18.92 -11.57 -9.91
N SER A 614 18.58 -11.81 -11.17
CA SER A 614 17.55 -12.78 -11.56
C SER A 614 18.17 -14.16 -11.82
N ALA A 615 17.39 -15.22 -11.63
CA ALA A 615 17.82 -16.58 -11.96
C ALA A 615 18.31 -16.68 -13.42
N GLY A 616 19.45 -17.33 -13.63
CA GLY A 616 20.09 -17.47 -14.94
C GLY A 616 20.85 -16.22 -15.45
N GLN A 617 20.89 -15.13 -14.68
CA GLN A 617 21.68 -13.93 -15.00
C GLN A 617 22.98 -13.86 -14.18
N MET A 618 23.91 -13.01 -14.61
CA MET A 618 25.10 -12.68 -13.82
C MET A 618 24.78 -11.61 -12.77
N VAL A 619 25.35 -11.74 -11.58
CA VAL A 619 25.27 -10.75 -10.50
C VAL A 619 26.68 -10.39 -10.03
N THR A 620 27.00 -9.10 -9.97
CA THR A 620 28.29 -8.61 -9.47
C THR A 620 28.13 -8.10 -8.05
N VAL A 621 28.94 -8.63 -7.13
CA VAL A 621 29.00 -8.27 -5.73
C VAL A 621 30.30 -7.52 -5.45
N ASN A 622 30.23 -6.37 -4.78
CA ASN A 622 31.40 -5.58 -4.42
C ASN A 622 31.86 -5.92 -3.01
N ILE A 623 33.18 -6.07 -2.83
CA ILE A 623 33.81 -6.17 -1.51
C ILE A 623 34.50 -4.84 -1.22
N ARG A 624 34.11 -4.17 -0.13
CA ARG A 624 34.64 -2.86 0.27
C ARG A 624 35.44 -2.92 1.56
N VAL A 625 36.30 -1.93 1.73
CA VAL A 625 37.10 -1.74 2.94
C VAL A 625 36.90 -0.33 3.52
N ASN A 626 36.88 -0.23 4.85
CA ASN A 626 37.06 0.99 5.63
C ASN A 626 38.38 0.83 6.40
N ALA A 627 39.44 1.47 5.91
CA ALA A 627 40.78 1.43 6.50
C ALA A 627 40.86 2.31 7.77
N VAL A 628 41.77 2.01 8.69
CA VAL A 628 42.02 2.84 9.90
C VAL A 628 43.47 3.36 9.94
N GLY A 629 44.30 3.06 8.94
CA GLY A 629 45.66 3.56 8.89
C GLY A 629 46.37 3.30 7.59
N ASN A 630 47.47 2.57 7.67
CA ASN A 630 48.46 2.39 6.62
C ASN A 630 48.45 0.95 6.08
N GLU A 631 47.27 0.41 5.80
CA GLU A 631 47.09 -1.00 5.40
C GLU A 631 47.65 -1.27 3.99
N SER A 632 48.64 -2.15 3.90
CA SER A 632 49.36 -2.50 2.65
C SER A 632 48.86 -3.77 1.97
N GLU A 633 48.14 -4.64 2.68
CA GLU A 633 47.59 -5.91 2.18
C GLU A 633 46.39 -6.40 3.02
N TYR A 634 45.42 -7.04 2.37
CA TYR A 634 44.31 -7.75 2.99
C TYR A 634 44.22 -9.20 2.48
N GLY A 635 44.15 -10.16 3.40
CA GLY A 635 43.79 -11.55 3.13
C GLY A 635 42.41 -11.86 3.72
N PHE A 636 41.54 -12.54 2.98
CA PHE A 636 40.23 -12.97 3.45
C PHE A 636 39.68 -14.13 2.61
N ILE A 637 38.75 -14.89 3.20
CA ILE A 637 38.04 -15.98 2.53
C ILE A 637 36.60 -15.56 2.29
N ILE A 638 36.14 -15.70 1.04
CA ILE A 638 34.74 -15.52 0.65
C ILE A 638 34.08 -16.90 0.65
N THR A 639 32.98 -17.06 1.40
CA THR A 639 32.14 -18.25 1.35
C THR A 639 30.77 -17.93 0.76
N TYR A 640 30.32 -18.73 -0.20
CA TYR A 640 29.05 -18.58 -0.92
C TYR A 640 28.31 -19.91 -1.07
N ASP A 641 26.98 -19.84 -1.20
CA ASP A 641 26.13 -21.00 -1.42
C ASP A 641 26.21 -21.47 -2.89
N THR A 642 26.79 -22.65 -3.10
CA THR A 642 26.98 -23.25 -4.43
C THR A 642 25.68 -23.75 -5.06
N SER A 643 24.59 -23.87 -4.31
CA SER A 643 23.27 -24.19 -4.84
C SER A 643 22.60 -22.98 -5.51
N VAL A 644 23.06 -21.76 -5.21
CA VAL A 644 22.50 -20.50 -5.70
C VAL A 644 23.45 -19.77 -6.63
N LEU A 645 24.75 -19.73 -6.30
CA LEU A 645 25.77 -18.99 -7.03
C LEU A 645 26.85 -19.94 -7.58
N SER A 646 27.27 -19.68 -8.82
CA SER A 646 28.26 -20.50 -9.52
C SER A 646 29.20 -19.64 -10.37
N ASN A 647 30.32 -20.22 -10.82
CA ASN A 647 31.28 -19.60 -11.74
C ASN A 647 31.76 -18.19 -11.30
N PRO A 648 32.36 -18.04 -10.10
CA PRO A 648 32.85 -16.74 -9.66
C PRO A 648 33.97 -16.23 -10.57
N VAL A 649 33.84 -14.98 -11.03
CA VAL A 649 34.86 -14.25 -11.78
C VAL A 649 35.30 -13.04 -10.96
N ILE A 650 36.60 -12.95 -10.67
CA ILE A 650 37.18 -11.90 -9.82
C ILE A 650 37.69 -10.74 -10.68
N GLY A 651 37.24 -9.53 -10.36
CA GLY A 651 37.73 -8.28 -10.93
C GLY A 651 38.46 -7.42 -9.89
N ALA A 652 39.43 -6.62 -10.35
CA ALA A 652 40.07 -5.61 -9.51
C ALA A 652 39.09 -4.46 -9.21
N GLY A 653 39.08 -3.97 -7.97
CA GLY A 653 38.27 -2.83 -7.57
C GLY A 653 38.90 -1.47 -7.91
N ASN A 654 38.15 -0.40 -7.68
CA ASN A 654 38.58 0.97 -7.99
C ASN A 654 39.69 1.52 -7.07
N ALA A 655 40.09 0.77 -6.04
CA ALA A 655 41.22 1.13 -5.15
C ALA A 655 42.59 1.02 -5.84
N GLY A 656 42.66 0.59 -7.11
CA GLY A 656 43.92 0.36 -7.83
C GLY A 656 44.75 -0.80 -7.26
N ALA A 657 44.16 -1.59 -6.37
CA ALA A 657 44.80 -2.73 -5.75
C ALA A 657 45.11 -3.81 -6.78
N SER A 658 46.32 -4.36 -6.75
CA SER A 658 46.61 -5.57 -7.50
C SER A 658 46.00 -6.78 -6.76
N VAL A 659 45.16 -7.55 -7.44
CA VAL A 659 44.74 -8.86 -6.95
C VAL A 659 45.97 -9.77 -6.98
N ARG A 660 46.64 -9.94 -5.84
CA ARG A 660 47.85 -10.77 -5.75
C ARG A 660 47.51 -12.23 -5.96
N SER A 661 46.44 -12.71 -5.30
CA SER A 661 45.89 -14.04 -5.55
C SER A 661 44.41 -14.08 -5.14
N CYS A 662 43.54 -14.64 -5.97
CA CYS A 662 42.15 -14.92 -5.61
C CYS A 662 41.76 -16.23 -6.29
N ASN A 663 41.88 -17.34 -5.57
CA ASN A 663 41.74 -18.67 -6.16
C ASN A 663 40.59 -19.44 -5.50
N SER A 664 39.84 -20.19 -6.32
CA SER A 664 38.90 -21.18 -5.81
C SER A 664 39.68 -22.21 -5.00
N THR A 665 39.23 -22.47 -3.78
CA THR A 665 39.86 -23.47 -2.92
C THR A 665 39.39 -24.89 -3.30
N THR A 666 40.00 -25.92 -2.71
CA THR A 666 39.51 -27.30 -2.82
C THR A 666 38.17 -27.52 -2.13
N THR A 667 37.75 -26.59 -1.26
CA THR A 667 36.43 -26.59 -0.63
C THR A 667 35.41 -25.92 -1.57
N PRO A 668 34.34 -26.63 -1.99
CA PRO A 668 33.28 -26.03 -2.80
C PRO A 668 32.67 -24.81 -2.10
N GLY A 669 32.45 -23.72 -2.85
CA GLY A 669 31.83 -22.50 -2.32
C GLY A 669 32.79 -21.54 -1.62
N GLN A 670 34.11 -21.74 -1.72
CA GLN A 670 35.11 -20.87 -1.09
C GLN A 670 36.14 -20.30 -2.06
N ILE A 671 36.44 -19.01 -1.89
CA ILE A 671 37.48 -18.28 -2.63
C ILE A 671 38.45 -17.68 -1.62
N ASN A 672 39.74 -17.99 -1.73
CA ASN A 672 40.77 -17.39 -0.88
C ASN A 672 41.41 -16.22 -1.61
N CYS A 673 41.30 -15.03 -1.02
CA CYS A 673 41.68 -13.76 -1.62
C CYS A 673 42.82 -13.11 -0.82
N SER A 674 43.90 -12.72 -1.50
CA SER A 674 44.93 -11.79 -1.04
C SER A 674 45.02 -10.64 -2.05
N VAL A 675 44.86 -9.43 -1.54
CA VAL A 675 44.81 -8.18 -2.31
C VAL A 675 45.81 -7.22 -1.69
N GLY A 676 46.71 -6.65 -2.51
CA GLY A 676 47.70 -5.70 -2.01
C GLY A 676 48.36 -4.92 -3.13
N GLY A 677 49.37 -4.11 -2.77
CA GLY A 677 50.03 -3.24 -3.75
C GLY A 677 49.11 -2.13 -4.22
N PHE A 678 48.50 -1.42 -3.26
CA PHE A 678 47.71 -0.24 -3.53
C PHE A 678 48.60 0.85 -4.16
N PRO A 679 48.11 1.66 -5.11
CA PRO A 679 48.88 2.75 -5.68
C PRO A 679 48.94 3.90 -4.67
N ASN A 680 50.13 4.30 -4.24
CA ASN A 680 50.31 5.57 -3.53
C ASN A 680 50.77 6.66 -4.50
N ASP A 681 50.27 7.87 -4.24
CA ASP A 681 50.86 9.19 -4.50
C ASP A 681 52.04 9.23 -5.50
N PRO A 682 51.94 9.98 -6.62
CA PRO A 682 52.94 10.03 -7.69
C PRO A 682 54.37 10.44 -7.29
N ASN A 683 54.69 10.65 -6.01
CA ASN A 683 55.98 11.15 -5.52
C ASN A 683 56.82 10.22 -4.62
N GLN A 684 56.48 8.93 -4.39
CA GLN A 684 57.32 8.04 -3.56
C GLN A 684 57.35 6.59 -4.09
N ASN A 685 58.54 6.06 -4.41
CA ASN A 685 58.77 4.64 -4.70
C ASN A 685 58.66 3.78 -3.42
N GLY A 686 57.64 2.91 -3.38
CA GLY A 686 57.49 1.81 -2.42
C GLY A 686 56.03 1.57 -2.01
N ILE A 687 55.52 0.36 -2.24
CA ILE A 687 54.26 -0.26 -1.75
C ILE A 687 53.24 0.70 -1.12
N GLY A 688 52.14 1.01 -1.82
CA GLY A 688 51.14 1.95 -1.32
C GLY A 688 50.18 1.39 -0.27
N GLU A 689 49.52 2.30 0.44
CA GLU A 689 48.74 2.09 1.67
C GLU A 689 47.35 2.75 1.50
N ILE A 690 46.27 2.13 1.98
CA ILE A 690 44.93 2.75 1.93
C ILE A 690 44.76 3.69 3.13
N ALA A 691 44.62 5.01 2.90
CA ALA A 691 44.47 5.97 4.01
C ALA A 691 43.22 5.70 4.90
N ALA A 692 43.32 6.07 6.18
CA ALA A 692 42.25 5.92 7.16
C ALA A 692 40.91 6.56 6.72
N GLY A 693 39.80 5.86 6.98
CA GLY A 693 38.44 6.29 6.65
C GLY A 693 38.02 6.07 5.19
N ASN A 694 38.88 5.54 4.32
CA ASN A 694 38.56 5.35 2.91
C ASN A 694 37.63 4.15 2.68
N ASN A 695 36.44 4.41 2.13
CA ASN A 695 35.42 3.43 1.76
C ASN A 695 35.60 2.91 0.31
N GLN A 696 36.70 2.23 0.04
CA GLN A 696 37.08 1.84 -1.32
C GLN A 696 36.63 0.42 -1.71
N ILE A 697 36.43 0.19 -3.02
CA ILE A 697 36.16 -1.15 -3.58
C ILE A 697 37.48 -1.89 -3.70
N LEU A 698 37.61 -2.99 -2.97
CA LEU A 698 38.79 -3.84 -2.93
C LEU A 698 38.81 -4.78 -4.15
N ILE A 699 37.74 -5.54 -4.35
CA ILE A 699 37.52 -6.42 -5.51
C ILE A 699 36.03 -6.47 -5.85
N THR A 700 35.74 -6.92 -7.08
CA THR A 700 34.39 -7.30 -7.50
C THR A 700 34.35 -8.81 -7.77
N VAL A 701 33.24 -9.46 -7.42
CA VAL A 701 33.02 -10.88 -7.69
C VAL A 701 31.72 -11.03 -8.47
N THR A 702 31.84 -11.47 -9.71
CA THR A 702 30.68 -11.75 -10.56
C THR A 702 30.35 -13.23 -10.50
N PHE A 703 29.13 -13.56 -10.09
CA PHE A 703 28.59 -14.92 -10.06
C PHE A 703 27.53 -15.11 -11.14
N THR A 704 27.33 -16.35 -11.58
CA THR A 704 26.13 -16.78 -12.30
C THR A 704 25.10 -17.30 -11.30
N VAL A 705 23.89 -16.72 -11.30
CA VAL A 705 22.78 -17.20 -10.45
C VAL A 705 22.18 -18.46 -11.09
N ALA A 706 22.02 -19.53 -10.30
CA ALA A 706 21.48 -20.78 -10.79
C ALA A 706 20.08 -20.57 -11.42
N PRO A 707 19.76 -21.20 -12.57
CA PRO A 707 18.46 -21.04 -13.24
C PRO A 707 17.24 -21.42 -12.37
N ASN A 708 17.46 -22.28 -11.36
CA ASN A 708 16.44 -22.74 -10.41
C ASN A 708 16.65 -22.19 -9.00
N ALA A 709 17.40 -21.10 -8.84
CA ALA A 709 17.62 -20.50 -7.53
C ALA A 709 16.29 -20.09 -6.88
N PRO A 710 16.02 -20.48 -5.62
CA PRO A 710 14.81 -20.08 -4.91
C PRO A 710 14.76 -18.56 -4.70
N VAL A 711 13.55 -17.99 -4.72
CA VAL A 711 13.34 -16.56 -4.43
C VAL A 711 13.63 -16.31 -2.95
N GLY A 712 14.62 -15.48 -2.65
CA GLY A 712 14.99 -15.15 -1.27
C GLY A 712 16.39 -14.57 -1.15
N VAL A 713 16.82 -14.34 0.08
CA VAL A 713 18.16 -13.83 0.40
C VAL A 713 19.15 -15.00 0.46
N THR A 714 20.25 -14.91 -0.29
CA THR A 714 21.43 -15.77 -0.11
C THR A 714 22.55 -14.97 0.54
N SER A 715 23.33 -15.59 1.43
CA SER A 715 24.38 -14.89 2.19
C SER A 715 25.76 -15.14 1.59
N LEU A 716 26.56 -14.07 1.46
CA LEU A 716 27.99 -14.13 1.23
C LEU A 716 28.70 -13.77 2.54
N THR A 717 29.60 -14.62 3.01
CA THR A 717 30.31 -14.38 4.29
C THR A 717 31.80 -14.20 4.06
N LEU A 718 32.39 -13.29 4.83
CA LEU A 718 33.83 -13.06 4.89
C LEU A 718 34.39 -13.70 6.16
N SER A 719 35.47 -14.46 6.05
CA SER A 719 36.16 -15.05 7.19
C SER A 719 37.67 -14.92 7.04
N ASN A 720 38.40 -15.08 8.16
CA ASN A 720 39.86 -14.98 8.21
C ASN A 720 40.41 -13.68 7.61
N VAL A 721 39.71 -12.56 7.86
CA VAL A 721 40.11 -11.23 7.41
C VAL A 721 41.35 -10.79 8.20
N ASN A 722 42.52 -10.85 7.59
CA ASN A 722 43.79 -10.44 8.18
C ASN A 722 44.44 -9.34 7.32
N ALA A 723 44.88 -8.26 7.96
CA ALA A 723 45.90 -7.39 7.38
C ALA A 723 47.28 -8.04 7.58
N SER A 724 48.26 -7.73 6.72
CA SER A 724 49.64 -8.28 6.82
C SER A 724 50.23 -8.19 8.24
N SER A 725 51.12 -9.14 8.55
CA SER A 725 51.82 -9.57 9.79
C SER A 725 52.01 -8.67 11.04
N ASP A 726 51.33 -7.54 11.22
CA ASP A 726 51.56 -6.56 12.30
C ASP A 726 50.39 -6.38 13.30
N ALA A 727 49.44 -7.32 13.43
CA ALA A 727 48.42 -7.22 14.49
C ALA A 727 47.85 -8.57 14.96
N PRO A 728 47.82 -8.85 16.28
CA PRO A 728 46.98 -9.89 16.86
C PRO A 728 45.53 -9.40 17.08
N GLU A 729 44.60 -10.23 16.60
CA GLU A 729 43.20 -10.42 17.06
C GLU A 729 42.39 -9.18 17.51
N LEU A 730 41.94 -8.36 16.55
CA LEU A 730 40.72 -7.54 16.70
C LEU A 730 40.04 -7.36 15.34
N PHE A 731 39.52 -8.45 14.77
CA PHE A 731 38.63 -8.40 13.61
C PHE A 731 37.29 -9.04 13.98
N ARG A 732 36.19 -8.32 13.74
CA ARG A 732 34.84 -8.90 13.68
C ARG A 732 34.47 -9.07 12.21
N PRO A 733 34.09 -10.28 11.78
CA PRO A 733 33.67 -10.56 10.40
C PRO A 733 32.37 -9.84 10.03
#